data_AF-A0A6N9YTQ8-F1
#
_entry.id   AF-A0A6N9YTQ8-F1
#
_cell.length_a   1.000
_cell.length_b   1.000
_cell.length_c   1.000
_cell.angle_alpha   90.00
_cell.angle_beta   90.00
_cell.angle_gamma   90.00
#
_symmetry.space_group_name_H-M   'P 1'
#
loop_
_entity.id
_entity.type
_entity.pdbx_description
1 polymer ?
#
loop_
_entity_poly.entity_id
_entity_poly.type
_entity_poly.pdbx_seq_one_letter_code
_entity_poly.pdbx_strand_id
1 'polypeptide(L)'
;MPRYRPLTATILATAVVAAPVLVLPTVAAPTVAAPTPPEAEVLISELANGGPGGSNDSFIELANFGADPVDLNGWRIYHCGASGSRGGSPLVPPLSGVTLDPGQTFVIAHRNSTIADLADATFSTALADDAFGAWLEDGDATLIDRIAVSPASRDSICGPPVPSNLDYHRGQSYQRTTVTGDVTADFIRAGRTPQAPNVDSTDPGVQPGGVAFTEIAGGGPGGDADEFVELANLGDDEVDVSGWRLYVCTPLGARNSDGLLATIPGGTMLRPGDPLVVAHQSVDVPDGVATLTYDDARLAEEGFGVLLEDAEGVVTDAVGIYETDAVYEPANDSPCTQGEALPNRLDYGSDHTYQRTGRTGDNAADFVISTRTPGDAEAGPEAEPPAESRETPVRLSEFAHGGPGGDTDQFVELANHGAEPVAMDGWTIDQCLPNGRRALTPLLEIGTAILDPGETFLAVLDGSALYDEGGYDAVYGTALDPDGYGLIVRDGQDRVVDRAGAYFATYSPCTDGVSLINFLETAKGDSFQRHQDTTDNVKDFVPADRTPGELAEGLRAPHDIPAEDLEPVDVAPDARPEAPALLAPEPGSDAPGNEVDLSALAGHTAGESVDVSFRGGARLAVVENAANVFSGVSDEAPPAARRLPGESRMPGAALLRGDVVDPIVSEATEGFPYQRFEVVVRGSVPDTFDVAWSGSSTSANELQLYVWNHAESGWELLDAAAGRDGGDITLTGTVDASSAARGRVINVLVQDGPATRPAFGDDGAEPDHAFADPGEYDFALGMLPDPQELTQHYRDVHADKIQWLVQNQDARKIAYTAHVGDIVQNWMWGTHMEGRGRDEFQFASDIMAVLEDAGHPYGILPGNHDNKWGRDSALYNEYFPPSRFEEFPWYGESWRPGDNASHYDEFEVQGAKFLVVNIGYVHYFDRDEVLGWAHDVIAAHPEHNVIVSAHEYLNRAGVPTNPENDRWTSLGERIWDEVVRPNENVFFVMAGHVVGVAYAVKHDVDGVEGRMVTEMLANYQGYAKDGERNTGFLRLLQIDIDSKTMAVNTYSPTLDQHNAGEYWPQGGYTDGDDEFIVPFAMNDVYAKRVSTSAFGLASVGREPIATVRSAAGETATATWSGLESGTRYLWFADAEDTAGRSARSGLGGFTS
;
A
#
# COMPACT_ATOMS: atom_id res chain seq x y z
N MET A 1 9.73 -41.71 17.44
CA MET A 1 9.55 -42.60 18.63
C MET A 1 10.16 -41.93 19.85
N PRO A 2 9.65 -42.03 21.09
CA PRO A 2 8.62 -42.95 21.62
C PRO A 2 7.35 -42.22 22.17
N ARG A 3 6.15 -42.70 21.79
CA ARG A 3 5.19 -43.53 22.57
C ARG A 3 4.34 -42.78 23.61
N TYR A 4 3.17 -42.35 23.16
CA TYR A 4 1.97 -42.13 23.98
C TYR A 4 1.12 -43.41 24.08
N ARG A 5 0.59 -43.71 25.27
CA ARG A 5 -0.66 -44.46 25.51
C ARG A 5 -1.10 -44.34 27.00
N PRO A 6 -2.38 -44.58 27.33
CA PRO A 6 -3.28 -43.54 27.87
C PRO A 6 -3.89 -43.91 29.24
N LEU A 7 -4.63 -43.01 29.89
CA LEU A 7 -5.54 -43.36 31.00
C LEU A 7 -6.74 -42.41 31.08
N THR A 8 -7.89 -42.94 30.64
CA THR A 8 -9.24 -42.89 31.23
C THR A 8 -9.71 -41.71 32.08
N ALA A 9 -10.86 -41.20 31.65
CA ALA A 9 -11.83 -40.39 32.38
C ALA A 9 -12.14 -40.90 33.80
N THR A 10 -12.28 -39.97 34.75
CA THR A 10 -13.13 -40.16 35.93
C THR A 10 -13.75 -38.81 36.32
N ILE A 11 -15.08 -38.79 36.26
CA ILE A 11 -15.99 -37.75 36.75
C ILE A 11 -15.76 -37.56 38.26
N LEU A 12 -15.55 -36.33 38.74
CA LEU A 12 -15.83 -36.00 40.14
C LEU A 12 -16.30 -34.54 40.32
N ALA A 13 -17.58 -34.44 40.66
CA ALA A 13 -18.22 -33.52 41.61
C ALA A 13 -17.66 -32.10 41.80
N THR A 14 -18.48 -31.14 41.38
CA THR A 14 -18.50 -29.73 41.76
C THR A 14 -18.48 -29.54 43.29
N ALA A 15 -17.42 -28.90 43.79
CA ALA A 15 -17.37 -28.27 45.09
C ALA A 15 -17.21 -26.76 44.88
N VAL A 16 -18.27 -26.01 45.18
CA VAL A 16 -18.28 -24.55 45.22
C VAL A 16 -17.39 -24.10 46.37
N VAL A 17 -16.26 -23.47 46.05
CA VAL A 17 -15.46 -22.68 46.98
C VAL A 17 -15.56 -21.22 46.54
N ALA A 18 -16.22 -20.41 47.36
CA ALA A 18 -16.32 -18.98 47.18
C ALA A 18 -14.94 -18.32 47.33
N ALA A 19 -14.44 -17.71 46.26
CA ALA A 19 -13.33 -16.77 46.28
C ALA A 19 -13.85 -15.33 46.50
N PRO A 20 -13.08 -14.46 47.17
CA PRO A 20 -13.51 -13.10 47.46
C PRO A 20 -13.53 -12.27 46.17
N VAL A 21 -14.62 -11.56 45.94
CA VAL A 21 -14.72 -10.53 44.89
C VAL A 21 -13.70 -9.44 45.21
N LEU A 22 -12.57 -9.44 44.49
CA LEU A 22 -11.75 -8.25 44.35
C LEU A 22 -12.52 -7.31 43.43
N VAL A 23 -13.05 -6.23 44.01
CA VAL A 23 -13.56 -5.10 43.24
C VAL A 23 -12.34 -4.38 42.67
N LEU A 24 -11.98 -4.73 41.43
CA LEU A 24 -11.11 -3.90 40.61
C LEU A 24 -11.89 -2.62 40.27
N PRO A 25 -11.28 -1.43 40.37
CA PRO A 25 -11.92 -0.23 39.84
C PRO A 25 -12.04 -0.43 38.34
N THR A 26 -13.26 -0.42 37.83
CA THR A 26 -13.54 -0.23 36.41
C THR A 26 -12.87 1.08 36.00
N VAL A 27 -11.75 1.00 35.31
CA VAL A 27 -11.26 2.12 34.53
C VAL A 27 -12.31 2.32 33.46
N ALA A 28 -13.10 3.39 33.61
CA ALA A 28 -14.06 3.78 32.60
C ALA A 28 -13.29 3.99 31.29
N ALA A 29 -13.78 3.41 30.20
CA ALA A 29 -13.36 3.79 28.87
C ALA A 29 -13.37 5.34 28.78
N PRO A 30 -12.40 5.96 28.08
CA PRO A 30 -12.47 7.40 27.86
C PRO A 30 -13.82 7.70 27.22
N THR A 31 -14.68 8.40 27.94
CA THR A 31 -15.88 8.99 27.37
C THR A 31 -15.40 10.01 26.37
N VAL A 32 -15.51 9.70 25.08
CA VAL A 32 -15.51 10.70 24.01
C VAL A 32 -16.47 11.79 24.47
N ALA A 33 -15.95 13.00 24.67
CA ALA A 33 -16.81 14.13 25.02
C ALA A 33 -17.88 14.23 23.94
N ALA A 34 -19.16 14.25 24.33
CA ALA A 34 -20.23 14.53 23.39
C ALA A 34 -19.90 15.84 22.67
N PRO A 35 -20.05 15.91 21.33
CA PRO A 35 -19.77 17.13 20.60
C PRO A 35 -20.58 18.27 21.22
N THR A 36 -19.90 19.39 21.48
CA THR A 36 -20.59 20.64 21.81
C THR A 36 -21.59 20.91 20.68
N PRO A 37 -22.88 21.20 20.96
CA PRO A 37 -23.84 21.51 19.91
C PRO A 37 -23.27 22.62 19.01
N PRO A 38 -23.53 22.59 17.69
CA PRO A 38 -22.94 23.56 16.78
C PRO A 38 -23.22 24.98 17.29
N GLU A 39 -22.16 25.78 17.46
CA GLU A 39 -22.28 27.22 17.73
C GLU A 39 -22.91 27.97 16.52
N ALA A 40 -23.00 27.30 15.38
CA ALA A 40 -23.58 27.83 14.16
C ALA A 40 -25.11 27.93 14.24
N GLU A 41 -25.60 29.15 13.97
CA GLU A 41 -27.02 29.47 13.93
C GLU A 41 -27.71 28.98 12.64
N VAL A 42 -26.97 28.72 11.55
CA VAL A 42 -27.50 28.24 10.27
C VAL A 42 -27.06 26.81 9.99
N LEU A 43 -28.03 25.92 9.75
CA LEU A 43 -27.83 24.48 9.54
C LEU A 43 -28.64 23.98 8.33
N ILE A 44 -28.32 22.79 7.84
CA ILE A 44 -29.12 22.06 6.85
C ILE A 44 -30.46 21.68 7.52
N SER A 45 -31.57 22.22 7.02
CA SER A 45 -32.90 21.99 7.58
C SER A 45 -33.64 20.84 6.91
N GLU A 46 -33.55 20.71 5.60
CA GLU A 46 -34.31 19.74 4.82
C GLU A 46 -33.53 19.32 3.56
N LEU A 47 -33.59 18.05 3.19
CA LEU A 47 -32.93 17.55 1.99
C LEU A 47 -33.62 16.34 1.38
N ALA A 48 -33.58 16.25 0.05
CA ALA A 48 -34.04 15.11 -0.73
C ALA A 48 -33.21 14.95 -2.02
N ASN A 49 -32.83 13.72 -2.35
CA ASN A 49 -32.16 13.35 -3.61
C ASN A 49 -33.11 13.09 -4.77
N GLY A 50 -34.42 13.09 -4.53
CA GLY A 50 -35.43 12.97 -5.58
C GLY A 50 -36.82 13.29 -5.07
N GLY A 51 -37.80 13.12 -5.94
CA GLY A 51 -39.20 13.44 -5.66
C GLY A 51 -40.14 12.98 -6.79
N PRO A 52 -41.41 13.41 -6.80
CA PRO A 52 -42.41 12.95 -7.77
C PRO A 52 -42.02 13.22 -9.23
N GLY A 53 -41.11 14.16 -9.49
CA GLY A 53 -40.50 14.42 -10.80
C GLY A 53 -39.30 13.52 -11.16
N GLY A 54 -38.94 12.54 -10.34
CA GLY A 54 -37.80 11.62 -10.51
C GLY A 54 -36.53 12.03 -9.75
N SER A 55 -35.39 11.43 -10.08
CA SER A 55 -34.07 11.64 -9.42
C SER A 55 -33.53 13.08 -9.52
N ASN A 56 -34.06 13.87 -10.45
CA ASN A 56 -33.70 15.28 -10.60
C ASN A 56 -34.64 16.23 -9.82
N ASP A 57 -35.59 15.68 -9.07
CA ASP A 57 -36.51 16.42 -8.21
C ASP A 57 -35.97 16.56 -6.79
N SER A 58 -34.72 17.05 -6.72
CA SER A 58 -33.90 17.11 -5.52
C SER A 58 -33.64 18.54 -5.04
N PHE A 59 -33.37 18.68 -3.74
CA PHE A 59 -33.05 19.96 -3.12
C PHE A 59 -32.34 19.79 -1.77
N ILE A 60 -31.72 20.89 -1.33
CA ILE A 60 -31.14 21.10 0.00
C ILE A 60 -31.65 22.45 0.49
N GLU A 61 -32.16 22.51 1.70
CA GLU A 61 -32.58 23.73 2.38
C GLU A 61 -31.68 24.01 3.59
N LEU A 62 -31.32 25.28 3.76
CA LEU A 62 -30.65 25.80 4.95
C LEU A 62 -31.66 26.60 5.77
N ALA A 63 -31.58 26.58 7.09
CA ALA A 63 -32.39 27.43 7.97
C ALA A 63 -31.56 28.06 9.09
N ASN A 64 -31.92 29.30 9.47
CA ASN A 64 -31.40 29.95 10.66
C ASN A 64 -32.19 29.53 11.90
N PHE A 65 -31.62 28.63 12.71
CA PHE A 65 -32.12 28.19 14.02
C PHE A 65 -31.71 29.12 15.18
N GLY A 66 -30.84 30.10 14.91
CA GLY A 66 -30.34 31.07 15.89
C GLY A 66 -31.29 32.22 16.20
N ALA A 67 -30.79 33.15 17.00
CA ALA A 67 -31.55 34.30 17.48
C ALA A 67 -31.19 35.60 16.74
N ASP A 68 -30.07 35.63 16.04
CA ASP A 68 -29.57 36.79 15.31
C ASP A 68 -29.50 36.52 13.78
N PRO A 69 -29.49 37.58 12.93
CA PRO A 69 -29.28 37.41 11.50
C PRO A 69 -27.85 36.96 11.18
N VAL A 70 -27.70 36.02 10.23
CA VAL A 70 -26.41 35.45 9.81
C VAL A 70 -26.12 35.83 8.36
N ASP A 71 -24.94 36.41 8.11
CA ASP A 71 -24.42 36.69 6.76
C ASP A 71 -23.74 35.45 6.18
N LEU A 72 -24.24 34.97 5.04
CA LEU A 72 -23.73 33.78 4.36
C LEU A 72 -22.74 34.12 3.25
N ASN A 73 -22.28 35.37 3.14
CA ASN A 73 -21.35 35.75 2.08
C ASN A 73 -20.07 34.91 2.09
N GLY A 74 -19.78 34.25 0.97
CA GLY A 74 -18.65 33.34 0.77
C GLY A 74 -18.94 31.88 1.13
N TRP A 75 -20.07 31.56 1.77
CA TRP A 75 -20.42 30.19 2.14
C TRP A 75 -20.57 29.30 0.91
N ARG A 76 -20.23 28.02 1.06
CA ARG A 76 -20.22 27.03 -0.01
C ARG A 76 -20.99 25.79 0.44
N ILE A 77 -21.79 25.26 -0.48
CA ILE A 77 -22.53 24.00 -0.28
C ILE A 77 -21.97 22.99 -1.28
N TYR A 78 -21.56 21.84 -0.79
CA TYR A 78 -21.10 20.69 -1.57
C TYR A 78 -22.05 19.52 -1.37
N HIS A 79 -22.05 18.58 -2.32
CA HIS A 79 -22.67 17.28 -2.14
C HIS A 79 -21.60 16.21 -1.91
N CYS A 80 -21.97 15.15 -1.21
CA CYS A 80 -21.28 13.87 -1.28
C CYS A 80 -22.03 12.94 -2.23
N GLY A 81 -21.29 12.21 -3.08
CA GLY A 81 -21.88 11.21 -3.97
C GLY A 81 -22.02 9.84 -3.31
N ALA A 82 -22.47 8.84 -4.07
CA ALA A 82 -22.66 7.47 -3.60
C ALA A 82 -21.39 6.84 -3.02
N SER A 83 -20.21 7.24 -3.51
CA SER A 83 -18.91 6.79 -3.01
C SER A 83 -18.55 7.34 -1.63
N GLY A 84 -19.38 8.20 -1.03
CA GLY A 84 -19.14 8.87 0.25
C GLY A 84 -18.19 10.07 0.15
N SER A 85 -17.62 10.34 -1.01
CA SER A 85 -16.67 11.46 -1.19
C SER A 85 -17.38 12.77 -1.52
N ARG A 86 -16.83 13.87 -0.99
CA ARG A 86 -17.28 15.24 -1.29
C ARG A 86 -16.91 15.61 -2.72
N GLY A 87 -17.84 16.23 -3.45
CA GLY A 87 -17.57 16.79 -4.78
C GLY A 87 -16.47 17.87 -4.73
N GLY A 88 -15.64 17.93 -5.79
CA GLY A 88 -14.54 18.90 -5.87
C GLY A 88 -14.96 20.35 -6.12
N SER A 89 -16.24 20.61 -6.41
CA SER A 89 -16.78 21.95 -6.64
C SER A 89 -18.11 22.14 -5.89
N PRO A 90 -18.39 23.37 -5.40
CA PRO A 90 -19.69 23.69 -4.81
C PRO A 90 -20.86 23.39 -5.76
N LEU A 91 -22.00 22.96 -5.22
CA LEU A 91 -23.26 22.75 -5.96
C LEU A 91 -23.76 24.03 -6.62
N VAL A 92 -23.56 25.17 -5.94
CA VAL A 92 -23.91 26.51 -6.40
C VAL A 92 -22.70 27.43 -6.21
N PRO A 93 -22.57 28.53 -7.00
CA PRO A 93 -21.54 29.52 -6.75
C PRO A 93 -21.54 29.98 -5.29
N PRO A 94 -20.37 30.33 -4.70
CA PRO A 94 -20.29 30.83 -3.34
C PRO A 94 -21.33 31.92 -3.09
N LEU A 95 -22.06 31.80 -1.98
CA LEU A 95 -23.19 32.67 -1.69
C LEU A 95 -22.73 34.13 -1.59
N SER A 96 -23.52 35.05 -2.13
CA SER A 96 -23.14 36.46 -2.18
C SER A 96 -24.35 37.36 -1.91
N GLY A 97 -24.23 38.22 -0.90
CA GLY A 97 -25.31 39.13 -0.49
C GLY A 97 -26.52 38.43 0.12
N VAL A 98 -26.33 37.25 0.73
CA VAL A 98 -27.38 36.47 1.40
C VAL A 98 -27.25 36.66 2.91
N THR A 99 -28.32 37.11 3.57
CA THR A 99 -28.42 37.17 5.03
C THR A 99 -29.71 36.49 5.44
N LEU A 100 -29.64 35.54 6.37
CA LEU A 100 -30.81 34.85 6.91
C LEU A 100 -31.17 35.42 8.28
N ASP A 101 -32.35 36.04 8.38
CA ASP A 101 -32.94 36.38 9.68
C ASP A 101 -33.35 35.11 10.45
N PRO A 102 -33.52 35.17 11.78
CA PRO A 102 -34.01 34.04 12.58
C PRO A 102 -35.27 33.40 11.99
N GLY A 103 -35.22 32.08 11.75
CA GLY A 103 -36.29 31.29 11.16
C GLY A 103 -36.48 31.43 9.65
N GLN A 104 -35.64 32.21 8.94
CA GLN A 104 -35.63 32.21 7.48
C GLN A 104 -34.90 30.98 6.93
N THR A 105 -35.33 30.56 5.74
CA THR A 105 -34.71 29.46 5.00
C THR A 105 -34.10 29.93 3.69
N PHE A 106 -33.19 29.12 3.14
CA PHE A 106 -32.58 29.29 1.83
C PHE A 106 -32.63 27.96 1.08
N VAL A 107 -33.44 27.88 0.03
CA VAL A 107 -33.66 26.64 -0.73
C VAL A 107 -32.75 26.59 -1.95
N ILE A 108 -32.01 25.51 -2.08
CA ILE A 108 -31.17 25.20 -3.22
C ILE A 108 -31.77 23.97 -3.90
N ALA A 109 -32.31 24.12 -5.11
CA ALA A 109 -32.97 23.01 -5.81
C ALA A 109 -32.30 22.68 -7.14
N HIS A 110 -32.41 21.43 -7.57
CA HIS A 110 -31.99 21.07 -8.91
C HIS A 110 -32.88 21.81 -9.93
N ARG A 111 -32.31 22.30 -11.02
CA ARG A 111 -33.01 23.13 -12.02
C ARG A 111 -34.23 22.46 -12.68
N ASN A 112 -34.30 21.12 -12.64
CA ASN A 112 -35.41 20.33 -13.17
C ASN A 112 -36.35 19.83 -12.06
N SER A 113 -36.17 20.30 -10.82
CA SER A 113 -37.06 19.93 -9.72
C SER A 113 -38.44 20.55 -9.88
N THR A 114 -39.46 19.81 -9.42
CA THR A 114 -40.84 20.28 -9.31
C THR A 114 -40.99 21.47 -8.35
N ILE A 115 -39.99 21.72 -7.51
CA ILE A 115 -39.93 22.85 -6.59
C ILE A 115 -38.91 23.93 -7.02
N ALA A 116 -38.37 23.87 -8.24
CA ALA A 116 -37.39 24.84 -8.72
C ALA A 116 -37.90 26.30 -8.68
N ASP A 117 -39.22 26.52 -8.79
CA ASP A 117 -39.85 27.83 -8.66
C ASP A 117 -39.79 28.41 -7.22
N LEU A 118 -39.54 27.56 -6.22
CA LEU A 118 -39.35 27.95 -4.81
C LEU A 118 -37.88 28.15 -4.45
N ALA A 119 -36.94 27.84 -5.35
CA ALA A 119 -35.53 27.84 -5.04
C ALA A 119 -34.92 29.25 -5.07
N ASP A 120 -34.11 29.58 -4.06
CA ASP A 120 -33.30 30.80 -4.00
C ASP A 120 -32.05 30.68 -4.89
N ALA A 121 -31.55 29.46 -5.07
CA ALA A 121 -30.49 29.12 -6.01
C ALA A 121 -30.74 27.75 -6.67
N THR A 122 -30.18 27.55 -7.86
CA THR A 122 -30.35 26.30 -8.60
C THR A 122 -29.03 25.64 -8.94
N PHE A 123 -28.97 24.31 -8.85
CA PHE A 123 -27.86 23.49 -9.33
C PHE A 123 -28.29 22.55 -10.48
N SER A 124 -27.34 21.91 -11.15
CA SER A 124 -27.61 21.03 -12.31
C SER A 124 -27.04 19.62 -12.19
N THR A 125 -26.31 19.33 -11.11
CA THR A 125 -25.76 18.01 -10.81
C THR A 125 -26.85 17.18 -10.15
N ALA A 126 -27.05 15.93 -10.58
CA ALA A 126 -27.96 15.03 -9.88
C ALA A 126 -27.35 14.62 -8.53
N LEU A 127 -28.18 14.47 -7.50
CA LEU A 127 -27.78 13.79 -6.28
C LEU A 127 -27.96 12.28 -6.52
N ALA A 128 -27.07 11.45 -6.01
CA ALA A 128 -27.13 10.01 -6.24
C ALA A 128 -28.36 9.38 -5.55
N ASP A 129 -29.00 8.42 -6.22
CA ASP A 129 -30.27 7.83 -5.79
C ASP A 129 -30.09 6.85 -4.62
N ASP A 130 -28.99 6.11 -4.63
CA ASP A 130 -28.63 5.05 -3.68
C ASP A 130 -27.94 5.59 -2.42
N ALA A 131 -27.13 6.64 -2.53
CA ALA A 131 -26.58 7.38 -1.40
C ALA A 131 -26.14 8.80 -1.80
N PHE A 132 -26.37 9.78 -0.92
CA PHE A 132 -25.91 11.16 -1.12
C PHE A 132 -25.58 11.84 0.21
N GLY A 133 -25.06 13.06 0.16
CA GLY A 133 -24.92 13.89 1.35
C GLY A 133 -24.78 15.36 1.03
N ALA A 134 -24.82 16.18 2.06
CA ALA A 134 -24.61 17.62 1.99
C ALA A 134 -23.49 18.04 2.97
N TRP A 135 -22.62 18.92 2.49
CA TRP A 135 -21.50 19.50 3.25
C TRP A 135 -21.55 21.02 3.13
N LEU A 136 -21.67 21.70 4.26
CA LEU A 136 -21.79 23.15 4.37
C LEU A 136 -20.54 23.73 5.01
N GLU A 137 -19.90 24.70 4.36
CA GLU A 137 -18.76 25.42 4.91
C GLU A 137 -18.90 26.93 4.72
N ASP A 138 -18.24 27.70 5.58
CA ASP A 138 -18.24 29.16 5.52
C ASP A 138 -17.23 29.72 4.49
N GLY A 139 -17.08 31.05 4.48
CA GLY A 139 -16.15 31.75 3.58
C GLY A 139 -14.67 31.36 3.78
N ASP A 140 -14.32 30.97 5.01
CA ASP A 140 -12.97 30.56 5.42
C ASP A 140 -12.74 29.04 5.26
N ALA A 141 -13.69 28.34 4.64
CA ALA A 141 -13.70 26.88 4.45
C ALA A 141 -13.76 26.08 5.77
N THR A 142 -14.30 26.68 6.83
CA THR A 142 -14.61 25.97 8.07
C THR A 142 -15.91 25.19 7.89
N LEU A 143 -15.90 23.89 8.24
CA LEU A 143 -17.11 23.08 8.23
C LEU A 143 -18.14 23.65 9.22
N ILE A 144 -19.37 23.86 8.74
CA ILE A 144 -20.50 24.36 9.52
C ILE A 144 -21.49 23.23 9.87
N ASP A 145 -21.93 22.47 8.87
CA ASP A 145 -22.90 21.39 9.04
C ASP A 145 -22.71 20.33 7.95
N ARG A 146 -23.09 19.09 8.24
CA ARG A 146 -23.04 18.00 7.27
C ARG A 146 -24.03 16.88 7.63
N ILE A 147 -24.57 16.23 6.61
CA ILE A 147 -25.39 15.03 6.76
C ILE A 147 -25.20 14.11 5.55
N ALA A 148 -25.08 12.80 5.81
CA ALA A 148 -25.18 11.77 4.79
C ALA A 148 -26.57 11.10 4.84
N VAL A 149 -27.06 10.71 3.67
CA VAL A 149 -28.24 9.88 3.46
C VAL A 149 -27.75 8.66 2.70
N SER A 150 -27.49 7.58 3.41
CA SER A 150 -26.71 6.43 2.93
C SER A 150 -27.05 5.17 3.72
N PRO A 151 -26.92 3.98 3.12
CA PRO A 151 -26.92 2.70 3.86
C PRO A 151 -25.89 2.69 4.98
N ALA A 152 -26.19 2.00 6.08
CA ALA A 152 -25.36 2.01 7.29
C ALA A 152 -23.94 1.41 7.07
N SER A 153 -23.81 0.46 6.16
CA SER A 153 -22.52 -0.15 5.76
C SER A 153 -21.69 0.77 4.84
N ARG A 154 -22.27 1.85 4.30
CA ARG A 154 -21.60 2.79 3.40
C ARG A 154 -21.22 4.08 4.11
N ASP A 155 -19.91 4.27 4.28
CA ASP A 155 -19.32 5.46 4.91
C ASP A 155 -19.34 6.72 4.00
N SER A 156 -19.35 7.92 4.60
CA SER A 156 -19.38 9.20 3.89
C SER A 156 -18.72 10.35 4.66
N ILE A 157 -17.94 11.18 3.96
CA ILE A 157 -17.34 12.39 4.55
C ILE A 157 -18.42 13.41 4.96
N CYS A 158 -19.63 13.32 4.41
CA CYS A 158 -20.76 14.15 4.83
C CYS A 158 -21.30 13.76 6.23
N GLY A 159 -20.70 12.80 6.92
CA GLY A 159 -20.97 12.50 8.32
C GLY A 159 -21.79 11.21 8.50
N PRO A 160 -22.22 10.92 9.74
CA PRO A 160 -23.00 9.72 10.02
C PRO A 160 -24.29 9.72 9.17
N PRO A 161 -24.73 8.55 8.70
CA PRO A 161 -25.85 8.50 7.77
C PRO A 161 -27.21 8.38 8.46
N VAL A 162 -28.24 8.95 7.83
CA VAL A 162 -29.61 8.43 7.89
C VAL A 162 -29.85 7.49 6.69
N PRO A 163 -30.79 6.54 6.76
CA PRO A 163 -31.00 5.56 5.68
C PRO A 163 -31.32 6.19 4.31
N SER A 164 -30.91 5.58 3.21
CA SER A 164 -31.22 6.08 1.85
C SER A 164 -32.53 5.51 1.31
N ASN A 165 -33.66 5.84 1.96
CA ASN A 165 -34.96 5.23 1.67
C ASN A 165 -36.11 6.24 1.51
N LEU A 166 -35.85 7.38 0.88
CA LEU A 166 -36.89 8.35 0.56
C LEU A 166 -37.85 7.82 -0.53
N ASP A 167 -39.16 7.87 -0.28
CA ASP A 167 -40.17 7.60 -1.29
C ASP A 167 -40.35 8.84 -2.19
N TYR A 168 -39.76 8.78 -3.40
CA TYR A 168 -39.83 9.87 -4.37
C TYR A 168 -41.27 10.11 -4.81
N HIS A 169 -42.07 9.06 -5.04
CA HIS A 169 -43.45 9.19 -5.45
C HIS A 169 -44.30 9.97 -4.43
N ARG A 170 -44.04 9.79 -3.13
CA ARG A 170 -44.69 10.55 -2.04
C ARG A 170 -44.07 11.92 -1.77
N GLY A 171 -42.97 12.25 -2.43
CA GLY A 171 -42.23 13.50 -2.22
C GLY A 171 -41.68 13.61 -0.79
N GLN A 172 -41.07 12.54 -0.29
CA GLN A 172 -40.43 12.54 1.02
C GLN A 172 -39.07 13.27 1.00
N SER A 173 -38.66 13.68 2.20
CA SER A 173 -37.42 14.38 2.51
C SER A 173 -36.97 14.00 3.93
N TYR A 174 -35.69 14.22 4.22
CA TYR A 174 -35.22 14.27 5.60
C TYR A 174 -35.35 15.69 6.12
N GLN A 175 -35.99 15.85 7.28
CA GLN A 175 -36.28 17.14 7.92
C GLN A 175 -35.70 17.19 9.32
N ARG A 176 -34.91 18.24 9.60
CA ARG A 176 -34.33 18.51 10.91
C ARG A 176 -35.40 19.01 11.88
N THR A 177 -35.57 18.34 13.01
CA THR A 177 -36.57 18.66 14.04
C THR A 177 -35.94 19.10 15.37
N THR A 178 -34.68 18.74 15.59
CA THR A 178 -33.89 19.12 16.76
C THR A 178 -32.41 19.31 16.38
N VAL A 179 -31.61 19.83 17.31
CA VAL A 179 -30.19 20.19 17.10
C VAL A 179 -29.36 19.64 18.26
N THR A 180 -29.24 18.32 18.29
CA THR A 180 -28.46 17.59 19.30
C THR A 180 -27.04 17.29 18.82
N GLY A 181 -26.81 17.31 17.51
CA GLY A 181 -25.55 16.89 16.87
C GLY A 181 -25.55 15.41 16.46
N ASP A 182 -26.56 14.63 16.87
CA ASP A 182 -26.81 13.28 16.37
C ASP A 182 -27.81 13.36 15.22
N VAL A 183 -27.35 13.13 13.99
CA VAL A 183 -28.20 13.20 12.78
C VAL A 183 -29.40 12.25 12.83
N THR A 184 -29.28 11.11 13.51
CA THR A 184 -30.37 10.12 13.61
C THR A 184 -31.46 10.57 14.59
N ALA A 185 -31.10 11.38 15.57
CA ALA A 185 -32.05 12.03 16.48
C ALA A 185 -32.57 13.36 15.91
N ASP A 186 -31.76 14.05 15.11
CA ASP A 186 -32.04 15.38 14.60
C ASP A 186 -32.98 15.35 13.39
N PHE A 187 -32.89 14.33 12.53
CA PHE A 187 -33.67 14.24 11.30
C PHE A 187 -34.77 13.17 11.36
N ILE A 188 -35.93 13.51 10.79
CA ILE A 188 -37.01 12.56 10.54
C ILE A 188 -37.28 12.46 9.04
N ARG A 189 -37.84 11.34 8.60
CA ARG A 189 -38.36 11.19 7.24
C ARG A 189 -39.82 11.63 7.18
N ALA A 190 -40.13 12.63 6.37
CA ALA A 190 -41.48 13.17 6.23
C ALA A 190 -41.74 13.72 4.82
N GLY A 191 -43.01 14.05 4.52
CA GLY A 191 -43.37 14.73 3.27
C GLY A 191 -42.78 16.13 3.21
N ARG A 192 -42.19 16.50 2.06
CA ARG A 192 -41.37 17.70 1.91
C ARG A 192 -42.10 19.03 2.18
N THR A 193 -41.39 19.99 2.77
CA THR A 193 -41.86 21.29 3.25
C THR A 193 -40.99 22.49 2.83
N PRO A 194 -40.51 22.59 1.56
CA PRO A 194 -39.62 23.67 1.17
C PRO A 194 -40.23 25.06 1.44
N GLN A 195 -39.46 25.94 2.08
CA GLN A 195 -39.87 27.28 2.57
C GLN A 195 -40.95 27.30 3.66
N ALA A 196 -41.31 26.15 4.22
CA ALA A 196 -42.25 26.02 5.33
C ALA A 196 -41.55 25.41 6.55
N PRO A 197 -42.10 25.57 7.76
CA PRO A 197 -41.56 24.90 8.93
C PRO A 197 -41.59 23.38 8.77
N ASN A 198 -40.46 22.72 9.06
CA ASN A 198 -40.36 21.27 9.19
C ASN A 198 -41.43 20.71 10.13
N VAL A 199 -41.90 19.50 9.83
CA VAL A 199 -42.88 18.81 10.67
C VAL A 199 -42.20 18.07 11.82
N ASP A 200 -42.95 17.77 12.88
CA ASP A 200 -42.45 17.07 14.09
C ASP A 200 -42.85 15.59 14.15
N SER A 201 -43.49 15.06 13.11
CA SER A 201 -43.97 13.68 13.04
C SER A 201 -43.46 12.98 11.78
N THR A 202 -42.88 11.78 11.96
CA THR A 202 -42.45 10.92 10.86
C THR A 202 -43.61 10.46 9.99
N ASP A 203 -43.35 10.20 8.71
CA ASP A 203 -44.27 9.43 7.87
C ASP A 203 -44.52 8.06 8.54
N PRO A 204 -45.79 7.60 8.64
CA PRO A 204 -46.14 6.35 9.32
C PRO A 204 -45.56 5.09 8.67
N GLY A 205 -44.98 5.18 7.46
CA GLY A 205 -44.40 4.05 6.75
C GLY A 205 -45.44 2.97 6.41
N VAL A 206 -45.03 1.71 6.46
CA VAL A 206 -45.91 0.57 6.22
C VAL A 206 -46.90 0.42 7.39
N GLN A 207 -48.18 0.36 7.06
CA GLN A 207 -49.29 0.13 7.99
C GLN A 207 -49.90 -1.24 7.67
N PRO A 208 -49.41 -2.34 8.29
CA PRO A 208 -49.75 -3.69 7.89
C PRO A 208 -51.25 -3.98 7.99
N GLY A 209 -51.82 -4.46 6.88
CA GLY A 209 -53.24 -4.84 6.77
C GLY A 209 -53.49 -6.35 6.78
N GLY A 210 -54.69 -6.77 6.38
CA GLY A 210 -55.01 -8.18 6.15
C GLY A 210 -54.32 -8.76 4.91
N VAL A 211 -54.09 -7.93 3.88
CA VAL A 211 -53.45 -8.33 2.61
C VAL A 211 -51.95 -8.03 2.63
N ALA A 212 -51.15 -8.98 2.17
CA ALA A 212 -49.69 -8.88 2.11
C ALA A 212 -49.14 -9.69 0.92
N PHE A 213 -47.90 -9.41 0.52
CA PHE A 213 -47.16 -10.23 -0.43
C PHE A 213 -46.89 -11.62 0.16
N THR A 214 -47.19 -12.69 -0.57
CA THR A 214 -46.99 -14.07 -0.10
C THR A 214 -45.89 -14.79 -0.85
N GLU A 215 -45.69 -14.46 -2.13
CA GLU A 215 -44.68 -15.08 -2.97
C GLU A 215 -44.12 -14.06 -3.98
N ILE A 216 -42.81 -14.04 -4.18
CA ILE A 216 -42.13 -13.10 -5.07
C ILE A 216 -41.04 -13.82 -5.87
N ALA A 217 -41.01 -13.60 -7.17
CA ALA A 217 -39.97 -14.07 -8.06
C ALA A 217 -39.64 -13.02 -9.14
N GLY A 218 -38.37 -12.61 -9.20
CA GLY A 218 -37.84 -11.73 -10.25
C GLY A 218 -37.46 -12.45 -11.56
N GLY A 219 -37.83 -13.72 -11.69
CA GLY A 219 -37.52 -14.57 -12.83
C GLY A 219 -37.81 -16.03 -12.51
N GLY A 220 -37.60 -16.92 -13.48
CA GLY A 220 -37.89 -18.34 -13.33
C GLY A 220 -37.33 -19.18 -14.48
N PRO A 221 -37.74 -20.46 -14.59
CA PRO A 221 -37.27 -21.37 -15.63
C PRO A 221 -37.54 -20.88 -17.06
N GLY A 222 -38.47 -19.93 -17.24
CA GLY A 222 -38.73 -19.26 -18.52
C GLY A 222 -37.80 -18.06 -18.84
N GLY A 223 -36.86 -17.72 -17.95
CA GLY A 223 -35.97 -16.55 -18.05
C GLY A 223 -36.44 -15.37 -17.18
N ASP A 224 -35.87 -14.20 -17.42
CA ASP A 224 -36.10 -13.01 -16.58
C ASP A 224 -37.54 -12.50 -16.69
N ALA A 225 -38.19 -12.75 -17.83
CA ALA A 225 -39.60 -12.43 -18.02
C ALA A 225 -40.55 -13.38 -17.26
N ASP A 226 -40.06 -14.48 -16.69
CA ASP A 226 -40.85 -15.43 -15.89
C ASP A 226 -40.99 -14.96 -14.42
N GLU A 227 -41.38 -13.70 -14.28
CA GLU A 227 -41.43 -12.94 -13.03
C GLU A 227 -42.87 -12.65 -12.56
N PHE A 228 -43.09 -12.71 -11.24
CA PHE A 228 -44.39 -12.44 -10.64
C PHE A 228 -44.30 -12.01 -9.17
N VAL A 229 -45.41 -11.44 -8.71
CA VAL A 229 -45.66 -11.10 -7.32
C VAL A 229 -47.05 -11.63 -6.96
N GLU A 230 -47.15 -12.41 -5.91
CA GLU A 230 -48.41 -12.86 -5.33
C GLU A 230 -48.74 -12.05 -4.07
N LEU A 231 -49.99 -11.65 -3.94
CA LEU A 231 -50.55 -11.14 -2.70
C LEU A 231 -51.76 -11.97 -2.26
N ALA A 232 -51.91 -12.17 -0.96
CA ALA A 232 -53.04 -12.88 -0.39
C ALA A 232 -53.60 -12.15 0.83
N ASN A 233 -54.89 -12.39 1.11
CA ASN A 233 -55.50 -11.94 2.35
C ASN A 233 -55.21 -12.92 3.49
N LEU A 234 -54.21 -12.58 4.30
CA LEU A 234 -53.77 -13.30 5.50
C LEU A 234 -54.58 -12.92 6.75
N GLY A 235 -55.60 -12.06 6.61
CA GLY A 235 -56.51 -11.67 7.70
C GLY A 235 -57.73 -12.58 7.81
N ASP A 236 -58.56 -12.33 8.83
CA ASP A 236 -59.78 -13.11 9.11
C ASP A 236 -61.03 -12.61 8.36
N ASP A 237 -60.97 -11.40 7.79
CA ASP A 237 -62.11 -10.71 7.17
C ASP A 237 -61.89 -10.53 5.66
N GLU A 238 -62.98 -10.52 4.88
CA GLU A 238 -62.94 -10.20 3.44
C GLU A 238 -62.53 -8.72 3.22
N VAL A 239 -61.56 -8.49 2.33
CA VAL A 239 -60.97 -7.16 2.06
C VAL A 239 -61.33 -6.69 0.64
N ASP A 240 -61.80 -5.45 0.52
CA ASP A 240 -61.97 -4.77 -0.76
C ASP A 240 -60.63 -4.15 -1.19
N VAL A 241 -60.03 -4.73 -2.23
CA VAL A 241 -58.75 -4.28 -2.78
C VAL A 241 -58.91 -3.44 -4.06
N SER A 242 -60.13 -2.97 -4.34
CA SER A 242 -60.43 -2.14 -5.51
C SER A 242 -59.58 -0.87 -5.54
N GLY A 243 -58.86 -0.63 -6.63
CA GLY A 243 -58.07 0.58 -6.83
C GLY A 243 -56.74 0.61 -6.04
N TRP A 244 -56.41 -0.46 -5.33
CA TRP A 244 -55.07 -0.65 -4.77
C TRP A 244 -54.04 -0.70 -5.91
N ARG A 245 -52.81 -0.29 -5.62
CA ARG A 245 -51.73 -0.12 -6.59
C ARG A 245 -50.48 -0.84 -6.12
N LEU A 246 -49.86 -1.55 -7.04
CA LEU A 246 -48.59 -2.24 -6.84
C LEU A 246 -47.48 -1.47 -7.55
N TYR A 247 -46.42 -1.13 -6.83
CA TYR A 247 -45.25 -0.43 -7.34
C TYR A 247 -44.00 -1.30 -7.24
N VAL A 248 -43.06 -1.06 -8.16
CA VAL A 248 -41.70 -1.61 -8.14
C VAL A 248 -40.71 -0.46 -7.88
N CYS A 249 -39.81 -0.67 -6.93
CA CYS A 249 -38.64 0.19 -6.68
C CYS A 249 -37.50 -0.13 -7.66
N THR A 250 -36.71 0.87 -8.01
CA THR A 250 -35.56 0.74 -8.92
C THR A 250 -34.44 -0.14 -8.33
N PRO A 251 -33.44 -0.55 -9.13
CA PRO A 251 -32.25 -1.25 -8.61
C PRO A 251 -31.49 -0.47 -7.53
N LEU A 252 -31.53 0.86 -7.59
CA LEU A 252 -30.95 1.75 -6.57
C LEU A 252 -31.90 2.03 -5.39
N GLY A 253 -32.95 1.24 -5.24
CA GLY A 253 -33.88 1.31 -4.13
C GLY A 253 -35.02 2.32 -4.29
N ALA A 254 -34.97 3.30 -5.19
CA ALA A 254 -35.95 4.40 -5.22
C ALA A 254 -37.34 4.00 -5.75
N ARG A 255 -38.42 4.49 -5.12
CA ARG A 255 -39.79 4.39 -5.65
C ARG A 255 -40.18 5.64 -6.43
N ASN A 256 -40.31 5.53 -7.75
CA ASN A 256 -40.74 6.63 -8.63
C ASN A 256 -42.16 6.41 -9.20
N SER A 257 -42.68 7.43 -9.90
CA SER A 257 -44.01 7.39 -10.51
C SER A 257 -44.11 6.41 -11.70
N ASP A 258 -42.98 6.12 -12.36
CA ASP A 258 -42.92 5.18 -13.49
C ASP A 258 -42.95 3.73 -13.04
N GLY A 259 -42.67 3.46 -11.74
CA GLY A 259 -42.65 2.14 -11.12
C GLY A 259 -44.02 1.50 -10.87
N LEU A 260 -45.14 2.12 -11.29
CA LEU A 260 -46.46 1.49 -11.15
C LEU A 260 -46.55 0.22 -12.01
N LEU A 261 -46.67 -0.95 -11.37
CA LEU A 261 -46.77 -2.25 -12.02
C LEU A 261 -48.21 -2.58 -12.40
N ALA A 262 -49.12 -2.45 -11.43
CA ALA A 262 -50.53 -2.80 -11.63
C ALA A 262 -51.46 -1.94 -10.76
N THR A 263 -52.68 -1.72 -11.25
CA THR A 263 -53.80 -1.20 -10.46
C THR A 263 -54.88 -2.27 -10.39
N ILE A 264 -55.29 -2.63 -9.18
CA ILE A 264 -56.28 -3.67 -8.96
C ILE A 264 -57.65 -3.19 -9.45
N PRO A 265 -58.33 -3.94 -10.35
CA PRO A 265 -59.62 -3.54 -10.91
C PRO A 265 -60.69 -3.29 -9.86
N GLY A 266 -61.60 -2.36 -10.15
CA GLY A 266 -62.73 -2.07 -9.28
C GLY A 266 -63.68 -3.26 -9.12
N GLY A 267 -64.13 -3.51 -7.88
CA GLY A 267 -64.98 -4.63 -7.50
C GLY A 267 -64.23 -5.90 -7.08
N THR A 268 -62.91 -5.83 -6.86
CA THR A 268 -62.08 -6.97 -6.46
C THR A 268 -62.13 -7.15 -4.95
N MET A 269 -62.63 -8.32 -4.50
CA MET A 269 -62.70 -8.70 -3.10
C MET A 269 -61.81 -9.93 -2.87
N LEU A 270 -60.98 -9.91 -1.82
CA LEU A 270 -60.18 -11.06 -1.40
C LEU A 270 -60.71 -11.59 -0.07
N ARG A 271 -61.16 -12.85 -0.03
CA ARG A 271 -61.49 -13.55 1.21
C ARG A 271 -60.22 -14.04 1.89
N PRO A 272 -60.28 -14.38 3.20
CA PRO A 272 -59.16 -15.04 3.87
C PRO A 272 -58.61 -16.22 3.06
N GLY A 273 -57.32 -16.17 2.73
CA GLY A 273 -56.60 -17.16 1.92
C GLY A 273 -56.74 -17.00 0.40
N ASP A 274 -57.55 -16.08 -0.12
CA ASP A 274 -57.65 -15.86 -1.57
C ASP A 274 -56.36 -15.21 -2.10
N PRO A 275 -55.67 -15.83 -3.09
CA PRO A 275 -54.50 -15.23 -3.75
C PRO A 275 -54.91 -14.36 -4.94
N LEU A 276 -54.11 -13.34 -5.20
CA LEU A 276 -54.09 -12.55 -6.43
C LEU A 276 -52.66 -12.50 -6.95
N VAL A 277 -52.43 -13.05 -8.13
CA VAL A 277 -51.13 -13.07 -8.78
C VAL A 277 -51.02 -11.89 -9.75
N VAL A 278 -49.96 -11.10 -9.62
CA VAL A 278 -49.57 -10.08 -10.60
C VAL A 278 -48.34 -10.58 -11.33
N ALA A 279 -48.50 -11.01 -12.57
CA ALA A 279 -47.48 -11.75 -13.30
C ALA A 279 -47.23 -11.17 -14.69
N HIS A 280 -46.00 -11.30 -15.17
CA HIS A 280 -45.71 -11.04 -16.57
C HIS A 280 -46.46 -12.05 -17.45
N GLN A 281 -46.84 -11.66 -18.67
CA GLN A 281 -47.63 -12.49 -19.59
C GLN A 281 -47.00 -13.84 -19.96
N SER A 282 -45.70 -14.04 -19.71
CA SER A 282 -45.02 -15.33 -19.96
C SER A 282 -45.07 -16.31 -18.80
N VAL A 283 -45.49 -15.87 -17.61
CA VAL A 283 -45.59 -16.76 -16.44
C VAL A 283 -46.77 -17.71 -16.63
N ASP A 284 -46.54 -19.01 -16.41
CA ASP A 284 -47.59 -20.03 -16.42
C ASP A 284 -48.33 -20.04 -15.08
N VAL A 285 -49.39 -19.25 -14.99
CA VAL A 285 -50.26 -19.20 -13.80
C VAL A 285 -51.40 -20.21 -13.94
N PRO A 286 -51.66 -21.07 -12.93
CA PRO A 286 -52.72 -22.08 -13.00
C PRO A 286 -54.11 -21.52 -13.33
N ASP A 287 -54.88 -22.28 -14.12
CA ASP A 287 -56.25 -21.94 -14.49
C ASP A 287 -57.14 -21.70 -13.26
N GLY A 288 -57.80 -20.53 -13.20
CA GLY A 288 -58.75 -20.19 -12.14
C GLY A 288 -58.19 -19.38 -10.98
N VAL A 289 -56.89 -19.11 -10.97
CA VAL A 289 -56.25 -18.13 -10.09
C VAL A 289 -56.60 -16.71 -10.58
N ALA A 290 -56.85 -15.78 -9.66
CA ALA A 290 -57.06 -14.39 -10.01
C ALA A 290 -55.72 -13.78 -10.44
N THR A 291 -55.63 -13.30 -11.68
CA THR A 291 -54.35 -12.82 -12.25
C THR A 291 -54.50 -11.45 -12.89
N LEU A 292 -53.53 -10.56 -12.62
CA LEU A 292 -53.29 -9.33 -13.38
C LEU A 292 -52.01 -9.50 -14.19
N THR A 293 -52.10 -9.25 -15.50
CA THR A 293 -50.97 -9.45 -16.42
C THR A 293 -50.34 -8.13 -16.84
N TYR A 294 -49.02 -8.11 -16.96
CA TYR A 294 -48.25 -7.00 -17.55
C TYR A 294 -47.27 -7.51 -18.62
N ASP A 295 -46.84 -6.62 -19.53
CA ASP A 295 -46.23 -7.01 -20.81
C ASP A 295 -44.70 -6.80 -20.89
N ASP A 296 -44.13 -5.96 -20.03
CA ASP A 296 -42.69 -5.68 -19.97
C ASP A 296 -42.13 -6.33 -18.70
N ALA A 297 -40.92 -6.91 -18.73
CA ALA A 297 -40.26 -7.34 -17.50
C ALA A 297 -39.84 -6.10 -16.67
N ARG A 298 -40.11 -6.11 -15.37
CA ARG A 298 -40.03 -4.96 -14.46
C ARG A 298 -39.34 -5.26 -13.14
N LEU A 299 -39.18 -6.52 -12.73
CA LEU A 299 -38.43 -6.90 -11.54
C LEU A 299 -36.97 -7.08 -11.98
N ALA A 300 -36.13 -6.11 -11.63
CA ALA A 300 -34.80 -5.99 -12.20
C ALA A 300 -33.83 -7.08 -11.73
N GLU A 301 -32.86 -7.43 -12.58
CA GLU A 301 -31.85 -8.45 -12.28
C GLU A 301 -30.84 -8.03 -11.21
N GLU A 302 -30.60 -6.72 -11.08
CA GLU A 302 -29.63 -6.07 -10.17
C GLU A 302 -30.24 -5.69 -8.80
N GLY A 303 -31.39 -6.28 -8.46
CA GLY A 303 -32.15 -6.01 -7.23
C GLY A 303 -33.38 -5.15 -7.49
N PHE A 304 -34.42 -5.34 -6.68
CA PHE A 304 -35.69 -4.61 -6.80
C PHE A 304 -36.48 -4.67 -5.51
N GLY A 305 -37.52 -3.85 -5.41
CA GLY A 305 -38.46 -3.91 -4.30
C GLY A 305 -39.90 -3.80 -4.79
N VAL A 306 -40.84 -4.36 -4.05
CA VAL A 306 -42.27 -4.27 -4.35
C VAL A 306 -43.01 -3.61 -3.19
N LEU A 307 -43.99 -2.77 -3.52
CA LEU A 307 -44.74 -2.00 -2.53
C LEU A 307 -46.22 -1.96 -2.87
N LEU A 308 -47.05 -2.31 -1.89
CA LEU A 308 -48.50 -2.34 -2.01
C LEU A 308 -49.11 -1.10 -1.35
N GLU A 309 -49.89 -0.34 -2.12
CA GLU A 309 -50.57 0.86 -1.68
C GLU A 309 -52.09 0.70 -1.85
N ASP A 310 -52.87 1.05 -0.83
CA ASP A 310 -54.33 1.00 -0.91
C ASP A 310 -54.93 2.13 -1.79
N ALA A 311 -56.26 2.16 -1.91
CA ALA A 311 -56.96 3.15 -2.71
C ALA A 311 -56.80 4.59 -2.15
N GLU A 312 -56.54 4.72 -0.85
CA GLU A 312 -56.36 5.97 -0.13
C GLU A 312 -54.90 6.46 -0.13
N GLY A 313 -53.95 5.62 -0.54
CA GLY A 313 -52.53 5.95 -0.56
C GLY A 313 -51.73 5.47 0.65
N VAL A 314 -52.30 4.60 1.49
CA VAL A 314 -51.62 3.97 2.62
C VAL A 314 -50.79 2.79 2.10
N VAL A 315 -49.52 2.75 2.49
CA VAL A 315 -48.66 1.60 2.19
C VAL A 315 -49.00 0.46 3.14
N THR A 316 -49.47 -0.66 2.62
CA THR A 316 -49.96 -1.79 3.43
C THR A 316 -48.96 -2.93 3.56
N ASP A 317 -48.04 -3.06 2.60
CA ASP A 317 -46.92 -4.01 2.64
C ASP A 317 -45.79 -3.57 1.71
N ALA A 318 -44.56 -3.98 2.01
CA ALA A 318 -43.39 -3.70 1.18
C ALA A 318 -42.32 -4.79 1.36
N VAL A 319 -41.73 -5.25 0.26
CA VAL A 319 -40.64 -6.24 0.30
C VAL A 319 -39.50 -5.80 -0.62
N GLY A 320 -38.32 -5.62 -0.03
CA GLY A 320 -37.10 -5.31 -0.77
C GLY A 320 -36.26 -6.55 -1.00
N ILE A 321 -35.66 -6.64 -2.19
CA ILE A 321 -34.68 -7.66 -2.58
C ILE A 321 -33.41 -6.92 -3.04
N TYR A 322 -32.52 -6.65 -2.08
CA TYR A 322 -31.29 -5.87 -2.23
C TYR A 322 -30.21 -6.43 -1.30
N GLU A 323 -28.94 -6.26 -1.67
CA GLU A 323 -27.84 -6.48 -0.74
C GLU A 323 -27.79 -5.36 0.32
N THR A 324 -27.49 -5.69 1.57
CA THR A 324 -27.55 -4.76 2.72
C THR A 324 -26.23 -4.67 3.50
N ASP A 325 -25.39 -5.69 3.42
CA ASP A 325 -24.16 -5.84 4.20
C ASP A 325 -22.90 -5.36 3.47
N ALA A 326 -22.99 -5.09 2.16
CA ALA A 326 -21.85 -4.75 1.30
C ALA A 326 -20.78 -5.86 1.22
N VAL A 327 -21.16 -7.14 1.38
CA VAL A 327 -20.20 -8.25 1.29
C VAL A 327 -19.87 -8.59 -0.16
N TYR A 328 -20.89 -8.71 -1.01
CA TYR A 328 -20.75 -9.12 -2.42
C TYR A 328 -21.05 -7.98 -3.41
N GLU A 329 -22.02 -7.13 -3.08
CA GLU A 329 -22.44 -5.99 -3.90
C GLU A 329 -22.66 -4.78 -2.99
N PRO A 330 -22.59 -3.55 -3.51
CA PRO A 330 -22.84 -2.35 -2.72
C PRO A 330 -24.22 -2.36 -2.05
N ALA A 331 -24.27 -2.21 -0.73
CA ALA A 331 -25.52 -2.26 0.04
C ALA A 331 -26.55 -1.20 -0.40
N ASN A 332 -27.84 -1.48 -0.58
CA ASN A 332 -28.85 -0.51 -0.96
C ASN A 332 -30.00 -0.45 0.05
N ASP A 333 -30.41 0.77 0.42
CA ASP A 333 -31.63 1.01 1.17
C ASP A 333 -32.80 1.28 0.22
N SER A 334 -34.03 1.00 0.65
CA SER A 334 -35.22 1.25 -0.17
C SER A 334 -36.46 1.54 0.69
N PRO A 335 -37.37 2.45 0.27
CA PRO A 335 -38.70 2.56 0.86
C PRO A 335 -39.58 1.32 0.58
N CYS A 336 -39.19 0.45 -0.35
CA CYS A 336 -39.83 -0.84 -0.56
C CYS A 336 -39.36 -1.92 0.44
N THR A 337 -38.43 -1.63 1.35
CA THR A 337 -37.92 -2.61 2.35
C THR A 337 -38.58 -2.39 3.72
N GLN A 338 -38.97 -3.49 4.38
CA GLN A 338 -39.28 -3.50 5.82
C GLN A 338 -38.18 -4.25 6.55
N GLY A 339 -37.54 -3.63 7.56
CA GLY A 339 -36.40 -4.21 8.27
C GLY A 339 -35.21 -4.44 7.34
N GLU A 340 -34.60 -5.61 7.41
CA GLU A 340 -33.54 -6.05 6.48
C GLU A 340 -34.12 -6.61 5.17
N ALA A 341 -33.52 -6.25 4.03
CA ALA A 341 -33.95 -6.72 2.72
C ALA A 341 -33.61 -8.20 2.50
N LEU A 342 -34.29 -8.84 1.55
CA LEU A 342 -33.92 -10.15 1.07
C LEU A 342 -32.72 -10.03 0.12
N PRO A 343 -31.77 -10.98 0.16
CA PRO A 343 -30.64 -10.91 -0.74
C PRO A 343 -31.07 -11.28 -2.17
N ASN A 344 -30.40 -10.77 -3.20
CA ASN A 344 -30.83 -10.96 -4.58
C ASN A 344 -30.35 -12.30 -5.19
N ARG A 345 -30.71 -13.45 -4.60
CA ARG A 345 -29.97 -14.73 -4.76
C ARG A 345 -30.79 -15.94 -5.25
N LEU A 346 -31.95 -15.72 -5.88
CA LEU A 346 -32.77 -16.82 -6.43
C LEU A 346 -32.05 -17.54 -7.60
N ASP A 347 -32.18 -18.87 -7.66
CA ASP A 347 -31.74 -19.72 -8.79
C ASP A 347 -32.95 -20.02 -9.68
N TYR A 348 -33.04 -19.32 -10.81
CA TYR A 348 -34.16 -19.42 -11.74
C TYR A 348 -34.28 -20.82 -12.35
N GLY A 349 -33.17 -21.51 -12.58
CA GLY A 349 -33.19 -22.87 -13.13
C GLY A 349 -33.74 -23.92 -12.15
N SER A 350 -33.71 -23.62 -10.85
CA SER A 350 -34.28 -24.47 -9.79
C SER A 350 -35.69 -24.03 -9.37
N ASP A 351 -36.30 -23.11 -10.12
CA ASP A 351 -37.66 -22.65 -9.92
C ASP A 351 -37.90 -22.00 -8.54
N HIS A 352 -36.86 -21.33 -8.03
CA HIS A 352 -36.86 -20.71 -6.70
C HIS A 352 -37.65 -19.40 -6.65
N THR A 353 -38.33 -19.17 -5.53
CA THR A 353 -39.07 -17.94 -5.18
C THR A 353 -38.81 -17.58 -3.71
N TYR A 354 -39.11 -16.33 -3.33
CA TYR A 354 -39.25 -15.97 -1.92
C TYR A 354 -40.69 -16.17 -1.47
N GLN A 355 -40.90 -17.01 -0.46
CA GLN A 355 -42.21 -17.27 0.14
C GLN A 355 -42.29 -16.78 1.57
N ARG A 356 -43.40 -16.11 1.90
CA ARG A 356 -43.62 -15.53 3.22
C ARG A 356 -43.95 -16.61 4.25
N THR A 357 -43.22 -16.62 5.36
CA THR A 357 -43.45 -17.47 6.53
C THR A 357 -43.79 -16.66 7.79
N GLY A 358 -43.54 -15.35 7.77
CA GLY A 358 -43.73 -14.43 8.90
C GLY A 358 -44.28 -13.05 8.53
N ARG A 359 -44.64 -12.27 9.56
CA ARG A 359 -45.08 -10.86 9.45
C ARG A 359 -44.54 -10.02 10.61
N THR A 360 -43.25 -10.17 10.88
CA THR A 360 -42.52 -9.47 11.93
C THR A 360 -42.23 -8.01 11.57
N GLY A 361 -42.32 -7.66 10.28
CA GLY A 361 -41.94 -6.33 9.77
C GLY A 361 -40.47 -6.26 9.36
N ASP A 362 -39.85 -7.41 9.13
CA ASP A 362 -38.48 -7.58 8.66
C ASP A 362 -38.49 -8.60 7.52
N ASN A 363 -38.09 -8.19 6.30
CA ASN A 363 -38.23 -9.04 5.13
C ASN A 363 -37.35 -10.29 5.24
N ALA A 364 -36.09 -10.15 5.66
CA ALA A 364 -35.16 -11.27 5.85
C ALA A 364 -35.67 -12.31 6.86
N ALA A 365 -36.36 -11.89 7.93
CA ALA A 365 -36.97 -12.80 8.90
C ALA A 365 -38.31 -13.40 8.43
N ASP A 366 -39.00 -12.73 7.50
CA ASP A 366 -40.36 -13.06 7.11
C ASP A 366 -40.45 -13.94 5.86
N PHE A 367 -39.39 -14.09 5.07
CA PHE A 367 -39.39 -14.89 3.84
C PHE A 367 -38.29 -15.96 3.83
N VAL A 368 -38.53 -17.04 3.09
CA VAL A 368 -37.55 -18.10 2.81
C VAL A 368 -37.54 -18.41 1.32
N ILE A 369 -36.45 -18.99 0.83
CA ILE A 369 -36.39 -19.51 -0.54
C ILE A 369 -37.14 -20.84 -0.61
N SER A 370 -38.02 -21.01 -1.61
CA SER A 370 -38.73 -22.28 -1.87
C SER A 370 -39.06 -22.47 -3.36
N THR A 371 -39.62 -23.61 -3.73
CA THR A 371 -40.13 -23.89 -5.10
C THR A 371 -41.40 -23.09 -5.36
N ARG A 372 -41.59 -22.53 -6.56
CA ARG A 372 -42.75 -21.69 -6.86
C ARG A 372 -44.11 -22.38 -6.69
N THR A 373 -45.09 -21.64 -6.16
CA THR A 373 -46.47 -22.10 -5.98
C THR A 373 -47.52 -21.03 -6.34
N PRO A 374 -47.46 -20.42 -7.54
CA PRO A 374 -48.33 -19.29 -7.88
C PRO A 374 -49.81 -19.70 -7.81
N GLY A 375 -50.58 -18.99 -6.98
CA GLY A 375 -52.00 -19.22 -6.74
C GLY A 375 -52.32 -20.16 -5.57
N ASP A 376 -51.33 -20.57 -4.77
CA ASP A 376 -51.52 -21.36 -3.55
C ASP A 376 -50.85 -20.67 -2.34
N ALA A 377 -51.48 -19.60 -1.84
CA ALA A 377 -50.97 -18.83 -0.70
C ALA A 377 -50.86 -19.62 0.63
N GLU A 378 -51.39 -20.84 0.68
CA GLU A 378 -51.31 -21.73 1.85
C GLU A 378 -50.27 -22.85 1.66
N ALA A 379 -49.65 -22.95 0.48
CA ALA A 379 -48.50 -23.80 0.27
C ALA A 379 -47.34 -23.25 1.13
N GLY A 380 -47.11 -23.89 2.28
CA GLY A 380 -45.92 -23.62 3.08
C GLY A 380 -44.66 -24.01 2.30
N PRO A 381 -43.48 -23.48 2.68
CA PRO A 381 -42.24 -23.74 1.95
C PRO A 381 -41.97 -25.24 1.86
N GLU A 382 -41.72 -25.72 0.64
CA GLU A 382 -41.19 -27.07 0.42
C GLU A 382 -39.78 -27.20 1.03
N ALA A 383 -39.36 -28.44 1.29
CA ALA A 383 -38.14 -28.76 2.05
C ALA A 383 -36.86 -28.10 1.48
N GLU A 384 -35.87 -27.92 2.37
CA GLU A 384 -34.57 -27.27 2.11
C GLU A 384 -33.94 -27.59 0.74
N PRO A 385 -33.21 -26.62 0.14
CA PRO A 385 -32.50 -26.83 -1.12
C PRO A 385 -31.63 -28.10 -1.06
N PRO A 386 -31.40 -28.77 -2.21
CA PRO A 386 -30.67 -30.04 -2.24
C PRO A 386 -29.29 -29.89 -1.57
N ALA A 387 -28.99 -30.81 -0.65
CA ALA A 387 -27.73 -30.80 0.10
C ALA A 387 -26.51 -30.88 -0.83
N GLU A 388 -25.46 -30.12 -0.54
CA GLU A 388 -24.19 -30.21 -1.26
C GLU A 388 -23.54 -31.60 -1.11
N SER A 389 -22.85 -32.07 -2.15
CA SER A 389 -22.12 -33.34 -2.19
C SER A 389 -20.60 -33.15 -2.07
N ARG A 390 -20.14 -32.22 -1.22
CA ARG A 390 -18.72 -31.89 -0.98
C ARG A 390 -17.84 -33.08 -0.53
N GLU A 391 -18.46 -34.17 -0.08
CA GLU A 391 -17.78 -35.43 0.30
C GLU A 391 -17.11 -36.14 -0.89
N THR A 392 -17.52 -35.86 -2.12
CA THR A 392 -16.82 -36.38 -3.30
C THR A 392 -15.46 -35.68 -3.43
N PRO A 393 -14.39 -36.38 -3.88
CA PRO A 393 -13.08 -35.76 -4.06
C PRO A 393 -12.89 -35.04 -5.41
N VAL A 394 -13.93 -35.01 -6.26
CA VAL A 394 -13.87 -34.32 -7.56
C VAL A 394 -14.05 -32.82 -7.36
N ARG A 395 -13.18 -32.02 -7.95
CA ARG A 395 -13.19 -30.55 -7.92
C ARG A 395 -12.93 -29.97 -9.31
N LEU A 396 -13.35 -28.73 -9.53
CA LEU A 396 -12.81 -27.87 -10.58
C LEU A 396 -11.31 -27.70 -10.33
N SER A 397 -10.47 -28.17 -11.23
CA SER A 397 -9.01 -28.07 -11.13
C SER A 397 -8.46 -26.87 -11.88
N GLU A 398 -8.98 -26.61 -13.08
CA GLU A 398 -8.46 -25.58 -13.96
C GLU A 398 -9.55 -25.04 -14.90
N PHE A 399 -9.55 -23.73 -15.15
CA PHE A 399 -10.45 -23.13 -16.14
C PHE A 399 -9.96 -21.77 -16.65
N ALA A 400 -10.34 -21.45 -17.89
CA ALA A 400 -10.03 -20.16 -18.52
C ALA A 400 -11.09 -19.77 -19.56
N HIS A 401 -11.39 -18.47 -19.64
CA HIS A 401 -12.32 -17.89 -20.63
C HIS A 401 -11.63 -17.50 -21.95
N GLY A 402 -10.36 -17.87 -22.14
CA GLY A 402 -9.57 -17.56 -23.32
C GLY A 402 -8.18 -18.18 -23.23
N GLY A 403 -7.35 -17.96 -24.25
CA GLY A 403 -6.00 -18.50 -24.30
C GLY A 403 -5.16 -17.87 -25.42
N PRO A 404 -3.97 -18.44 -25.72
CA PRO A 404 -3.10 -17.96 -26.80
C PRO A 404 -3.76 -18.01 -28.19
N GLY A 405 -4.79 -18.86 -28.35
CA GLY A 405 -5.64 -18.91 -29.55
C GLY A 405 -6.69 -17.78 -29.65
N GLY A 406 -6.77 -16.88 -28.66
CA GLY A 406 -7.77 -15.82 -28.53
C GLY A 406 -8.92 -16.18 -27.58
N ASP A 407 -9.95 -15.35 -27.54
CA ASP A 407 -11.08 -15.46 -26.59
C ASP A 407 -11.90 -16.74 -26.72
N THR A 408 -11.76 -17.49 -27.83
CA THR A 408 -12.45 -18.77 -28.04
C THR A 408 -11.63 -19.98 -27.57
N ASP A 409 -10.39 -19.78 -27.12
CA ASP A 409 -9.52 -20.83 -26.64
C ASP A 409 -9.78 -21.17 -25.15
N GLN A 410 -11.01 -21.61 -24.88
CA GLN A 410 -11.57 -21.78 -23.54
C GLN A 410 -11.69 -23.25 -23.15
N PHE A 411 -11.60 -23.52 -21.85
CA PHE A 411 -11.77 -24.87 -21.32
C PHE A 411 -12.18 -24.85 -19.84
N VAL A 412 -12.70 -26.00 -19.40
CA VAL A 412 -13.03 -26.31 -18.01
C VAL A 412 -12.50 -27.69 -17.71
N GLU A 413 -11.84 -27.85 -16.57
CA GLU A 413 -11.25 -29.10 -16.14
C GLU A 413 -11.73 -29.49 -14.73
N LEU A 414 -12.06 -30.77 -14.56
CA LEU A 414 -12.28 -31.39 -13.25
C LEU A 414 -11.14 -32.36 -12.94
N ALA A 415 -10.78 -32.51 -11.67
CA ALA A 415 -9.83 -33.52 -11.22
C ALA A 415 -10.34 -34.32 -10.03
N ASN A 416 -9.95 -35.59 -9.95
CA ASN A 416 -10.19 -36.44 -8.78
C ASN A 416 -9.00 -36.38 -7.82
N HIS A 417 -9.12 -35.58 -6.75
CA HIS A 417 -8.11 -35.46 -5.69
C HIS A 417 -8.16 -36.59 -4.64
N GLY A 418 -8.96 -37.63 -4.89
CA GLY A 418 -9.26 -38.70 -3.96
C GLY A 418 -8.33 -39.90 -4.12
N ALA A 419 -8.66 -40.96 -3.40
CA ALA A 419 -7.91 -42.23 -3.45
C ALA A 419 -8.64 -43.34 -4.23
N GLU A 420 -9.89 -43.10 -4.65
CA GLU A 420 -10.73 -44.09 -5.32
C GLU A 420 -11.38 -43.48 -6.58
N PRO A 421 -11.68 -44.29 -7.61
CA PRO A 421 -12.36 -43.82 -8.81
C PRO A 421 -13.78 -43.28 -8.55
N VAL A 422 -14.17 -42.23 -9.26
CA VAL A 422 -15.50 -41.61 -9.15
C VAL A 422 -16.25 -41.74 -10.47
N ALA A 423 -17.45 -42.32 -10.44
CA ALA A 423 -18.35 -42.36 -11.59
C ALA A 423 -19.12 -41.04 -11.68
N MET A 424 -19.06 -40.40 -12.85
CA MET A 424 -19.68 -39.09 -13.13
C MET A 424 -20.88 -39.21 -14.06
N ASP A 425 -21.52 -40.39 -14.10
CA ASP A 425 -22.71 -40.63 -14.94
C ASP A 425 -23.83 -39.62 -14.62
N GLY A 426 -24.21 -38.80 -15.60
CA GLY A 426 -25.29 -37.82 -15.47
C GLY A 426 -24.95 -36.58 -14.65
N TRP A 427 -23.66 -36.35 -14.37
CA TRP A 427 -23.22 -35.09 -13.77
C TRP A 427 -23.37 -33.93 -14.76
N THR A 428 -23.55 -32.72 -14.26
CA THR A 428 -23.60 -31.51 -15.09
C THR A 428 -22.53 -30.51 -14.69
N ILE A 429 -22.10 -29.72 -15.67
CA ILE A 429 -21.39 -28.47 -15.44
C ILE A 429 -22.33 -27.38 -15.93
N ASP A 430 -22.84 -26.54 -15.04
CA ASP A 430 -23.58 -25.34 -15.41
C ASP A 430 -22.64 -24.13 -15.39
N GLN A 431 -22.94 -23.13 -16.22
CA GLN A 431 -22.25 -21.85 -16.21
C GLN A 431 -23.11 -20.78 -15.55
N CYS A 432 -22.48 -19.82 -14.90
CA CYS A 432 -23.07 -18.53 -14.54
C CYS A 432 -22.63 -17.45 -15.52
N LEU A 433 -23.54 -16.51 -15.79
CA LEU A 433 -23.44 -15.43 -16.77
C LEU A 433 -22.79 -14.17 -16.13
N PRO A 434 -22.47 -13.12 -16.92
CA PRO A 434 -21.89 -11.88 -16.39
C PRO A 434 -22.73 -11.18 -15.31
N ASN A 435 -24.05 -11.32 -15.35
CA ASN A 435 -24.97 -10.82 -14.33
C ASN A 435 -24.98 -11.67 -13.04
N GLY A 436 -24.04 -12.60 -12.90
CA GLY A 436 -23.91 -13.49 -11.75
C GLY A 436 -24.90 -14.65 -11.73
N ARG A 437 -25.95 -14.68 -12.57
CA ARG A 437 -26.99 -15.72 -12.55
C ARG A 437 -26.54 -17.00 -13.23
N ARG A 438 -27.05 -18.14 -12.76
CA ARG A 438 -26.87 -19.42 -13.45
C ARG A 438 -27.66 -19.44 -14.76
N ALA A 439 -27.03 -19.91 -15.84
CA ALA A 439 -27.72 -20.16 -17.09
C ALA A 439 -28.77 -21.27 -16.92
N LEU A 440 -29.92 -21.13 -17.61
CA LEU A 440 -31.03 -22.08 -17.51
C LEU A 440 -30.71 -23.48 -18.08
N THR A 441 -29.72 -23.55 -18.96
CA THR A 441 -29.26 -24.81 -19.55
C THR A 441 -27.82 -25.08 -19.10
N PRO A 442 -27.50 -26.31 -18.68
CA PRO A 442 -26.12 -26.69 -18.38
C PRO A 442 -25.19 -26.40 -19.56
N LEU A 443 -23.95 -26.03 -19.26
CA LEU A 443 -22.88 -25.91 -20.25
C LEU A 443 -22.59 -27.28 -20.89
N LEU A 444 -22.60 -28.32 -20.05
CA LEU A 444 -22.35 -29.70 -20.44
C LEU A 444 -23.10 -30.68 -19.51
N GLU A 445 -23.66 -31.75 -20.09
CA GLU A 445 -24.09 -32.96 -19.37
C GLU A 445 -23.06 -34.06 -19.63
N ILE A 446 -22.45 -34.56 -18.55
CA ILE A 446 -21.46 -35.64 -18.61
C ILE A 446 -22.20 -36.96 -18.82
N GLY A 447 -21.86 -37.63 -19.92
CA GLY A 447 -22.34 -38.97 -20.24
C GLY A 447 -21.78 -40.03 -19.30
N THR A 448 -21.24 -41.13 -19.83
CA THR A 448 -20.57 -42.13 -19.00
C THR A 448 -19.09 -41.85 -18.89
N ALA A 449 -18.65 -41.43 -17.70
CA ALA A 449 -17.26 -41.19 -17.36
C ALA A 449 -16.92 -41.77 -15.97
N ILE A 450 -15.72 -42.31 -15.83
CA ILE A 450 -15.12 -42.68 -14.54
C ILE A 450 -13.80 -41.94 -14.47
N LEU A 451 -13.60 -41.17 -13.41
CA LEU A 451 -12.37 -40.41 -13.17
C LEU A 451 -11.54 -41.14 -12.12
N ASP A 452 -10.42 -41.76 -12.52
CA ASP A 452 -9.51 -42.43 -11.59
C ASP A 452 -8.74 -41.39 -10.73
N PRO A 453 -8.18 -41.79 -9.57
CA PRO A 453 -7.37 -40.90 -8.73
C PRO A 453 -6.23 -40.21 -9.50
N GLY A 454 -6.20 -38.88 -9.45
CA GLY A 454 -5.20 -38.05 -10.15
C GLY A 454 -5.44 -37.87 -11.65
N GLU A 455 -6.52 -38.43 -12.21
CA GLU A 455 -6.94 -38.11 -13.58
C GLU A 455 -7.75 -36.81 -13.63
N THR A 456 -7.70 -36.16 -14.79
CA THR A 456 -8.50 -34.98 -15.12
C THR A 456 -9.58 -35.32 -16.15
N PHE A 457 -10.66 -34.53 -16.14
CA PHE A 457 -11.72 -34.54 -17.14
C PHE A 457 -11.74 -33.17 -17.82
N LEU A 458 -11.28 -33.11 -19.06
CA LEU A 458 -11.12 -31.87 -19.81
C LEU A 458 -12.30 -31.65 -20.77
N ALA A 459 -13.01 -30.54 -20.59
CA ALA A 459 -14.04 -30.07 -21.50
C ALA A 459 -13.58 -28.81 -22.24
N VAL A 460 -13.74 -28.77 -23.57
CA VAL A 460 -13.29 -27.63 -24.42
C VAL A 460 -14.43 -27.06 -25.25
N LEU A 461 -14.31 -25.79 -25.64
CA LEU A 461 -15.28 -25.14 -26.53
C LEU A 461 -15.18 -25.70 -27.97
N ASP A 462 -16.32 -25.99 -28.60
CA ASP A 462 -16.37 -26.42 -30.02
C ASP A 462 -15.73 -25.37 -30.94
N GLY A 463 -14.76 -25.80 -31.74
CA GLY A 463 -14.00 -24.93 -32.64
C GLY A 463 -12.92 -24.06 -31.99
N SER A 464 -12.59 -24.31 -30.71
CA SER A 464 -11.40 -23.75 -30.04
C SER A 464 -10.08 -24.32 -30.59
N ALA A 465 -8.95 -23.68 -30.29
CA ALA A 465 -7.63 -24.21 -30.65
C ALA A 465 -7.37 -25.57 -29.97
N LEU A 466 -7.71 -25.71 -28.68
CA LEU A 466 -7.66 -26.98 -27.96
C LEU A 466 -8.55 -28.08 -28.58
N TYR A 467 -9.72 -27.71 -29.13
CA TYR A 467 -10.57 -28.65 -29.85
C TYR A 467 -9.89 -29.18 -31.13
N ASP A 468 -9.19 -28.32 -31.88
CA ASP A 468 -8.47 -28.72 -33.09
C ASP A 468 -7.24 -29.60 -32.79
N GLU A 469 -6.61 -29.42 -31.63
CA GLU A 469 -5.49 -30.23 -31.15
C GLU A 469 -5.92 -31.65 -30.71
N GLY A 470 -7.13 -31.76 -30.14
CA GLY A 470 -7.68 -33.00 -29.60
C GLY A 470 -7.07 -33.37 -28.23
N GLY A 471 -7.56 -34.45 -27.60
CA GLY A 471 -7.10 -34.86 -26.27
C GLY A 471 -7.98 -34.39 -25.10
N TYR A 472 -9.19 -33.93 -25.39
CA TYR A 472 -10.24 -33.63 -24.41
C TYR A 472 -11.22 -34.81 -24.23
N ASP A 473 -11.99 -34.79 -23.14
CA ASP A 473 -13.02 -35.77 -22.81
C ASP A 473 -14.41 -35.37 -23.28
N ALA A 474 -14.68 -34.06 -23.33
CA ALA A 474 -15.97 -33.51 -23.73
C ALA A 474 -15.85 -32.18 -24.50
N VAL A 475 -16.95 -31.81 -25.17
CA VAL A 475 -17.07 -30.58 -25.95
C VAL A 475 -18.34 -29.87 -25.55
N TYR A 476 -18.26 -28.56 -25.32
CA TYR A 476 -19.42 -27.70 -25.08
C TYR A 476 -19.57 -26.65 -26.18
N GLY A 477 -20.78 -26.13 -26.37
CA GLY A 477 -21.13 -25.27 -27.52
C GLY A 477 -21.31 -23.78 -27.21
N THR A 478 -21.25 -23.38 -25.95
CA THR A 478 -21.46 -22.00 -25.50
C THR A 478 -20.19 -21.49 -24.83
N ALA A 479 -19.70 -20.32 -25.25
CA ALA A 479 -18.50 -19.73 -24.66
C ALA A 479 -18.78 -19.14 -23.28
N LEU A 480 -17.79 -19.22 -22.39
CA LEU A 480 -17.67 -18.43 -21.17
C LEU A 480 -17.47 -16.96 -21.54
N ASP A 481 -18.10 -16.07 -20.79
CA ASP A 481 -18.11 -14.64 -21.10
C ASP A 481 -16.93 -13.91 -20.43
N PRO A 482 -16.12 -13.14 -21.19
CA PRO A 482 -14.98 -12.41 -20.65
C PRO A 482 -15.37 -11.25 -19.70
N ASP A 483 -16.63 -10.82 -19.65
CA ASP A 483 -17.06 -9.79 -18.70
C ASP A 483 -17.34 -10.37 -17.29
N GLY A 484 -17.40 -11.69 -17.16
CA GLY A 484 -17.59 -12.40 -15.90
C GLY A 484 -18.28 -13.75 -16.09
N TYR A 485 -17.79 -14.78 -15.41
CA TYR A 485 -18.28 -16.13 -15.58
C TYR A 485 -18.08 -16.97 -14.32
N GLY A 486 -18.86 -18.03 -14.19
CA GLY A 486 -18.72 -18.99 -13.11
C GLY A 486 -19.16 -20.37 -13.52
N LEU A 487 -18.78 -21.36 -12.73
CA LEU A 487 -19.02 -22.76 -12.99
C LEU A 487 -19.60 -23.40 -11.74
N ILE A 488 -20.59 -24.27 -11.90
CA ILE A 488 -21.10 -25.12 -10.83
C ILE A 488 -21.18 -26.55 -11.35
N VAL A 489 -20.55 -27.46 -10.61
CA VAL A 489 -20.54 -28.88 -10.91
C VAL A 489 -21.62 -29.54 -10.06
N ARG A 490 -22.50 -30.32 -10.68
CA ARG A 490 -23.55 -31.06 -9.98
C ARG A 490 -23.48 -32.53 -10.29
N ASP A 491 -23.78 -33.36 -9.30
CA ASP A 491 -23.84 -34.81 -9.50
C ASP A 491 -25.15 -35.26 -10.17
N GLY A 492 -25.25 -36.56 -10.47
CA GLY A 492 -26.45 -37.15 -11.08
C GLY A 492 -27.72 -37.12 -10.22
N GLN A 493 -27.65 -36.54 -9.01
CA GLN A 493 -28.77 -36.28 -8.12
C GLN A 493 -29.02 -34.76 -7.92
N ASP A 494 -28.45 -33.92 -8.78
CA ASP A 494 -28.54 -32.45 -8.78
C ASP A 494 -27.96 -31.81 -7.50
N ARG A 495 -27.01 -32.48 -6.83
CA ARG A 495 -26.31 -31.94 -5.66
C ARG A 495 -25.05 -31.22 -6.10
N VAL A 496 -24.82 -30.02 -5.56
CA VAL A 496 -23.62 -29.22 -5.84
C VAL A 496 -22.37 -29.96 -5.34
N VAL A 497 -21.45 -30.25 -6.26
CA VAL A 497 -20.16 -30.90 -6.00
C VAL A 497 -19.09 -29.85 -5.72
N ASP A 498 -19.00 -28.84 -6.56
CA ASP A 498 -18.01 -27.77 -6.49
C ASP A 498 -18.49 -26.56 -7.30
N ARG A 499 -17.90 -25.39 -7.05
CA ARG A 499 -18.16 -24.18 -7.84
C ARG A 499 -17.00 -23.20 -7.78
N ALA A 500 -16.81 -22.45 -8.86
CA ALA A 500 -15.84 -21.38 -8.93
C ALA A 500 -16.34 -20.25 -9.84
N GLY A 501 -16.23 -19.00 -9.38
CA GLY A 501 -16.64 -17.82 -10.13
C GLY A 501 -15.55 -16.76 -10.20
N ALA A 502 -15.44 -16.11 -11.36
CA ALA A 502 -14.59 -14.96 -11.62
C ALA A 502 -15.48 -13.73 -11.91
N TYR A 503 -15.69 -12.91 -10.87
CA TYR A 503 -16.58 -11.75 -10.87
C TYR A 503 -15.96 -10.56 -10.12
N PHE A 504 -16.34 -9.35 -10.52
CA PHE A 504 -16.04 -8.13 -9.77
C PHE A 504 -17.35 -7.46 -9.36
N ALA A 505 -17.60 -7.32 -8.05
CA ALA A 505 -18.77 -6.60 -7.51
C ALA A 505 -20.15 -7.17 -7.86
N THR A 506 -20.24 -8.50 -8.02
CA THR A 506 -21.50 -9.19 -8.33
C THR A 506 -21.58 -10.48 -7.51
N TYR A 507 -22.72 -10.74 -6.90
CA TYR A 507 -23.00 -12.05 -6.29
C TYR A 507 -23.24 -13.10 -7.39
N SER A 508 -22.73 -14.32 -7.19
CA SER A 508 -23.06 -15.45 -8.05
C SER A 508 -23.24 -16.74 -7.24
N PRO A 509 -24.25 -17.58 -7.52
CA PRO A 509 -24.37 -18.89 -6.90
C PRO A 509 -23.28 -19.87 -7.38
N CYS A 510 -22.51 -19.51 -8.42
CA CYS A 510 -21.33 -20.22 -8.87
C CYS A 510 -20.05 -19.83 -8.10
N THR A 511 -20.14 -18.96 -7.10
CA THR A 511 -18.98 -18.57 -6.27
C THR A 511 -19.06 -19.20 -4.89
N ASP A 512 -17.93 -19.70 -4.40
CA ASP A 512 -17.69 -19.97 -2.98
C ASP A 512 -16.87 -18.84 -2.36
N GLY A 513 -17.29 -18.33 -1.21
CA GLY A 513 -16.59 -17.24 -0.53
C GLY A 513 -16.46 -16.00 -1.41
N VAL A 514 -15.26 -15.44 -1.51
CA VAL A 514 -14.95 -14.29 -2.36
C VAL A 514 -14.61 -14.78 -3.77
N SER A 515 -15.23 -14.18 -4.78
CA SER A 515 -14.98 -14.54 -6.18
C SER A 515 -13.55 -14.20 -6.59
N LEU A 516 -13.04 -14.97 -7.55
CA LEU A 516 -11.87 -14.58 -8.32
C LEU A 516 -12.17 -13.29 -9.07
N ILE A 517 -11.13 -12.55 -9.43
CA ILE A 517 -11.24 -11.38 -10.30
C ILE A 517 -10.99 -11.87 -11.71
N ASN A 518 -11.85 -11.52 -12.67
CA ASN A 518 -11.61 -11.93 -14.05
C ASN A 518 -10.47 -11.12 -14.69
N PHE A 519 -9.25 -11.43 -14.27
CA PHE A 519 -8.03 -10.75 -14.67
C PHE A 519 -6.94 -11.82 -14.86
N LEU A 520 -6.97 -12.47 -16.03
CA LEU A 520 -5.99 -13.46 -16.47
C LEU A 520 -5.24 -12.93 -17.70
N GLU A 521 -3.92 -13.12 -17.77
CA GLU A 521 -3.15 -12.86 -18.99
C GLU A 521 -3.34 -14.00 -20.00
N THR A 522 -4.59 -14.27 -20.40
CA THR A 522 -4.98 -15.42 -21.25
C THR A 522 -4.20 -15.50 -22.55
N ALA A 523 -3.82 -14.36 -23.13
CA ALA A 523 -2.99 -14.30 -24.34
C ALA A 523 -1.58 -14.89 -24.13
N LYS A 524 -1.05 -14.90 -22.89
CA LYS A 524 0.21 -15.54 -22.51
C LYS A 524 0.04 -17.01 -22.12
N GLY A 525 -1.19 -17.44 -21.85
CA GLY A 525 -1.51 -18.81 -21.49
C GLY A 525 -1.99 -18.98 -20.06
N ASP A 526 -2.30 -17.92 -19.34
CA ASP A 526 -2.78 -18.01 -17.95
C ASP A 526 -4.16 -18.65 -17.84
N SER A 527 -4.35 -19.38 -16.75
CA SER A 527 -5.60 -20.00 -16.31
C SER A 527 -5.75 -19.88 -14.79
N PHE A 528 -6.96 -20.03 -14.26
CA PHE A 528 -7.13 -20.25 -12.83
C PHE A 528 -6.90 -21.72 -12.52
N GLN A 529 -5.94 -22.01 -11.64
CA GLN A 529 -5.65 -23.37 -11.19
C GLN A 529 -5.83 -23.52 -9.69
N ARG A 530 -6.48 -24.60 -9.29
CA ARG A 530 -6.76 -24.91 -7.89
C ARG A 530 -5.50 -25.40 -7.20
N HIS A 531 -5.06 -24.69 -6.17
CA HIS A 531 -3.96 -25.13 -5.30
C HIS A 531 -4.44 -25.62 -3.92
N GLN A 532 -5.65 -25.23 -3.49
CA GLN A 532 -6.27 -25.69 -2.25
C GLN A 532 -7.81 -25.74 -2.31
N ASP A 533 -8.45 -26.23 -1.23
CA ASP A 533 -9.91 -26.39 -1.13
C ASP A 533 -10.40 -25.90 0.25
N THR A 534 -10.74 -24.61 0.33
CA THR A 534 -11.06 -23.84 1.54
C THR A 534 -12.44 -23.18 1.48
N THR A 535 -13.27 -23.53 0.49
CA THR A 535 -14.61 -22.95 0.23
C THR A 535 -14.58 -21.43 0.01
N ASP A 536 -13.49 -20.92 -0.52
CA ASP A 536 -13.26 -19.50 -0.81
C ASP A 536 -12.45 -19.40 -2.09
N ASN A 537 -13.08 -19.03 -3.20
CA ASN A 537 -12.49 -19.16 -4.53
C ASN A 537 -11.20 -18.35 -4.69
N VAL A 538 -11.13 -17.13 -4.13
CA VAL A 538 -9.92 -16.30 -4.18
C VAL A 538 -8.73 -16.91 -3.42
N LYS A 539 -8.99 -17.79 -2.46
CA LYS A 539 -7.96 -18.55 -1.76
C LYS A 539 -7.65 -19.86 -2.45
N ASP A 540 -8.62 -20.48 -3.10
CA ASP A 540 -8.48 -21.82 -3.66
C ASP A 540 -7.71 -21.86 -4.98
N PHE A 541 -7.79 -20.78 -5.76
CA PHE A 541 -7.20 -20.70 -7.09
C PHE A 541 -6.11 -19.64 -7.18
N VAL A 542 -5.10 -19.93 -7.99
CA VAL A 542 -4.04 -18.99 -8.38
C VAL A 542 -3.98 -18.88 -9.92
N PRO A 543 -3.67 -17.70 -10.47
CA PRO A 543 -3.26 -17.60 -11.88
C PRO A 543 -1.97 -18.38 -12.13
N ALA A 544 -1.95 -19.21 -13.17
CA ALA A 544 -0.76 -19.98 -13.58
C ALA A 544 -0.80 -20.35 -15.07
N ASP A 545 0.37 -20.66 -15.63
CA ASP A 545 0.52 -21.24 -16.97
C ASP A 545 -0.39 -22.46 -17.13
N ARG A 546 -1.27 -22.43 -18.13
CA ARG A 546 -2.29 -23.46 -18.33
C ARG A 546 -1.72 -24.87 -18.58
N THR A 547 -2.38 -25.88 -18.04
CA THR A 547 -2.04 -27.31 -18.11
C THR A 547 -3.23 -28.20 -18.53
N PRO A 548 -3.96 -27.87 -19.60
CA PRO A 548 -5.19 -28.58 -19.95
C PRO A 548 -4.94 -30.08 -20.19
N GLY A 549 -5.60 -30.94 -19.41
CA GLY A 549 -5.47 -32.39 -19.46
C GLY A 549 -4.38 -32.96 -18.54
N GLU A 550 -3.70 -32.12 -17.76
CA GLU A 550 -2.66 -32.50 -16.81
C GLU A 550 -2.95 -31.85 -15.44
N LEU A 551 -3.03 -32.66 -14.39
CA LEU A 551 -3.22 -32.12 -13.05
C LEU A 551 -1.96 -31.37 -12.58
N ALA A 552 -2.06 -30.06 -12.42
CA ALA A 552 -0.97 -29.21 -11.97
C ALA A 552 -0.40 -29.67 -10.60
N GLU A 553 0.92 -29.73 -10.51
CA GLU A 553 1.65 -30.05 -9.28
C GLU A 553 2.50 -28.85 -8.84
N GLY A 554 2.63 -28.64 -7.52
CA GLY A 554 3.55 -27.65 -6.97
C GLY A 554 3.06 -26.19 -6.97
N LEU A 555 1.76 -25.97 -7.23
CA LEU A 555 1.13 -24.65 -7.07
C LEU A 555 1.19 -24.20 -5.60
N ARG A 556 1.40 -22.89 -5.40
CA ARG A 556 1.49 -22.24 -4.10
C ARG A 556 0.84 -20.86 -4.16
N ALA A 557 0.33 -20.38 -3.03
CA ALA A 557 -0.10 -18.99 -2.95
C ALA A 557 1.13 -18.07 -3.11
N PRO A 558 1.01 -16.88 -3.72
CA PRO A 558 2.17 -16.01 -3.93
C PRO A 558 2.89 -15.56 -2.65
N HIS A 559 2.21 -15.56 -1.50
CA HIS A 559 2.83 -15.23 -0.21
C HIS A 559 3.57 -16.41 0.44
N ASP A 560 3.38 -17.64 -0.05
CA ASP A 560 4.07 -18.83 0.44
C ASP A 560 5.47 -18.96 -0.18
N ILE A 561 6.37 -18.05 0.20
CA ILE A 561 7.76 -18.05 -0.29
C ILE A 561 8.60 -19.06 0.51
N PRO A 562 9.16 -20.11 -0.11
CA PRO A 562 10.03 -21.06 0.57
C PRO A 562 11.27 -20.40 1.17
N ALA A 563 11.77 -20.93 2.29
CA ALA A 563 12.97 -20.39 2.93
C ALA A 563 14.20 -20.41 2.00
N GLU A 564 14.32 -21.40 1.10
CA GLU A 564 15.38 -21.45 0.09
C GLU A 564 15.31 -20.30 -0.93
N ASP A 565 14.12 -19.77 -1.18
CA ASP A 565 13.86 -18.65 -2.07
C ASP A 565 14.13 -17.30 -1.35
N LEU A 566 14.36 -17.31 -0.04
CA LEU A 566 14.71 -16.13 0.78
C LEU A 566 16.19 -16.09 1.18
N GLU A 567 17.01 -17.03 0.72
CA GLU A 567 18.43 -17.06 1.04
C GLU A 567 19.14 -15.79 0.54
N PRO A 568 20.00 -15.15 1.35
CA PRO A 568 20.72 -13.94 0.95
C PRO A 568 21.50 -14.12 -0.34
N VAL A 569 21.46 -13.11 -1.21
CA VAL A 569 22.26 -13.10 -2.45
C VAL A 569 23.69 -12.64 -2.18
N ASP A 570 24.64 -13.12 -2.97
CA ASP A 570 25.99 -12.58 -3.02
C ASP A 570 26.09 -11.55 -4.15
N VAL A 571 26.32 -10.27 -3.82
CA VAL A 571 26.59 -9.23 -4.81
C VAL A 571 28.10 -9.13 -5.03
N ALA A 572 28.55 -9.43 -6.24
CA ALA A 572 29.96 -9.29 -6.58
C ALA A 572 30.35 -7.79 -6.64
N PRO A 573 31.51 -7.40 -6.10
CA PRO A 573 31.97 -6.03 -6.22
C PRO A 573 32.30 -5.70 -7.67
N ASP A 574 32.12 -4.43 -8.04
CA ASP A 574 32.47 -3.91 -9.35
C ASP A 574 33.92 -4.22 -9.71
N ALA A 575 34.15 -4.47 -11.00
CA ALA A 575 35.47 -4.70 -11.55
C ALA A 575 36.39 -3.53 -11.18
N ARG A 576 37.45 -3.76 -10.40
CA ARG A 576 38.45 -2.76 -10.02
C ARG A 576 39.73 -3.43 -9.52
N PRO A 577 40.88 -2.72 -9.55
CA PRO A 577 42.07 -3.15 -8.83
C PRO A 577 41.83 -3.26 -7.33
N GLU A 578 42.43 -4.25 -6.70
CA GLU A 578 42.56 -4.32 -5.26
C GLU A 578 43.89 -3.71 -4.82
N ALA A 579 43.96 -3.20 -3.58
CA ALA A 579 45.20 -2.71 -3.01
C ALA A 579 46.28 -3.81 -3.01
N PRO A 580 47.45 -3.61 -3.64
CA PRO A 580 48.46 -4.66 -3.71
C PRO A 580 48.95 -5.10 -2.33
N ALA A 581 48.93 -6.40 -2.02
CA ALA A 581 49.43 -6.89 -0.74
C ALA A 581 50.96 -6.97 -0.77
N LEU A 582 51.64 -6.17 0.04
CA LEU A 582 53.11 -6.15 0.08
C LEU A 582 53.67 -7.46 0.64
N LEU A 583 54.58 -8.11 -0.09
CA LEU A 583 55.16 -9.42 0.25
C LEU A 583 56.61 -9.33 0.73
N ALA A 584 57.45 -8.60 0.00
CA ALA A 584 58.88 -8.51 0.29
C ALA A 584 59.44 -7.12 -0.06
N PRO A 585 60.40 -6.59 0.72
CA PRO A 585 60.82 -7.07 2.04
C PRO A 585 59.67 -7.03 3.04
N GLU A 586 59.68 -7.95 4.03
CA GLU A 586 58.69 -7.92 5.11
C GLU A 586 58.72 -6.54 5.81
N PRO A 587 57.57 -5.97 6.19
CA PRO A 587 57.53 -4.68 6.87
C PRO A 587 58.41 -4.66 8.13
N GLY A 588 59.31 -3.68 8.22
CA GLY A 588 60.26 -3.50 9.32
C GLY A 588 61.51 -4.38 9.27
N SER A 589 61.72 -5.16 8.20
CA SER A 589 62.85 -6.09 8.07
C SER A 589 64.19 -5.41 7.72
N ASP A 590 65.28 -6.12 7.98
CA ASP A 590 66.62 -5.79 7.48
C ASP A 590 66.85 -6.52 6.14
N ALA A 591 67.04 -5.78 5.05
CA ALA A 591 67.29 -6.27 3.70
C ALA A 591 68.69 -5.79 3.23
N PRO A 592 69.78 -6.45 3.71
CA PRO A 592 71.13 -5.93 3.54
C PRO A 592 71.60 -5.98 2.08
N GLY A 593 72.00 -4.83 1.53
CA GLY A 593 72.51 -4.74 0.16
C GLY A 593 72.27 -3.39 -0.48
N ASN A 594 72.92 -3.10 -1.61
CA ASN A 594 72.67 -1.89 -2.40
C ASN A 594 71.53 -2.05 -3.43
N GLU A 595 70.93 -3.24 -3.49
CA GLU A 595 69.79 -3.61 -4.33
C GLU A 595 68.85 -4.49 -3.51
N VAL A 596 67.56 -4.21 -3.56
CA VAL A 596 66.51 -4.97 -2.85
C VAL A 596 65.35 -5.22 -3.80
N ASP A 597 64.85 -6.45 -3.84
CA ASP A 597 63.65 -6.78 -4.61
C ASP A 597 62.39 -6.43 -3.81
N LEU A 598 61.55 -5.57 -4.39
CA LEU A 598 60.21 -5.26 -3.91
C LEU A 598 59.22 -6.20 -4.58
N SER A 599 58.35 -6.82 -3.81
CA SER A 599 57.32 -7.72 -4.31
C SER A 599 55.97 -7.42 -3.68
N ALA A 600 54.92 -7.38 -4.51
CA ALA A 600 53.54 -7.23 -4.08
C ALA A 600 52.65 -8.20 -4.85
N LEU A 601 51.62 -8.73 -4.19
CA LEU A 601 50.58 -9.53 -4.81
C LEU A 601 49.61 -8.58 -5.54
N ALA A 602 49.47 -8.75 -6.84
CA ALA A 602 48.47 -8.03 -7.63
C ALA A 602 47.07 -8.60 -7.37
N GLY A 603 46.08 -7.74 -7.24
CA GLY A 603 44.68 -8.13 -7.03
C GLY A 603 43.73 -7.30 -7.90
N HIS A 604 42.60 -7.89 -8.26
CA HIS A 604 41.54 -7.27 -9.04
C HIS A 604 40.25 -8.07 -8.82
N THR A 605 39.14 -7.39 -8.53
CA THR A 605 37.86 -8.04 -8.18
C THR A 605 37.31 -8.92 -9.30
N ALA A 606 37.45 -8.49 -10.56
CA ALA A 606 37.09 -9.28 -11.75
C ALA A 606 38.24 -10.16 -12.31
N GLY A 607 39.37 -10.27 -11.61
CA GLY A 607 40.51 -11.08 -12.05
C GLY A 607 41.33 -10.52 -13.23
N GLU A 608 41.15 -9.25 -13.58
CA GLU A 608 41.92 -8.61 -14.65
C GLU A 608 43.39 -8.38 -14.26
N SER A 609 44.24 -8.16 -15.27
CA SER A 609 45.63 -7.79 -15.02
C SER A 609 45.76 -6.29 -14.72
N VAL A 610 46.62 -5.97 -13.77
CA VAL A 610 46.89 -4.60 -13.33
C VAL A 610 48.35 -4.23 -13.53
N ASP A 611 48.61 -2.94 -13.74
CA ASP A 611 49.95 -2.36 -13.73
C ASP A 611 50.32 -1.98 -12.30
N VAL A 612 51.25 -2.73 -11.70
CA VAL A 612 51.72 -2.50 -10.33
C VAL A 612 52.95 -1.59 -10.36
N SER A 613 52.78 -0.36 -9.88
CA SER A 613 53.82 0.67 -9.81
C SER A 613 54.39 0.77 -8.39
N PHE A 614 55.66 0.40 -8.23
CA PHE A 614 56.38 0.50 -6.96
C PHE A 614 56.93 1.91 -6.76
N ARG A 615 56.62 2.54 -5.63
CA ARG A 615 57.11 3.87 -5.27
C ARG A 615 57.76 3.82 -3.90
N GLY A 616 58.81 4.60 -3.71
CA GLY A 616 59.49 4.65 -2.43
C GLY A 616 60.60 5.69 -2.36
N GLY A 617 61.06 5.95 -1.15
CA GLY A 617 62.13 6.90 -0.88
C GLY A 617 62.89 6.59 0.40
N ALA A 618 64.07 7.19 0.55
CA ALA A 618 64.80 7.16 1.81
C ALA A 618 63.98 7.88 2.88
N ARG A 619 63.81 7.23 4.04
CA ARG A 619 63.11 7.78 5.20
C ARG A 619 63.98 8.83 5.88
N LEU A 620 63.42 10.01 6.14
CA LEU A 620 64.12 11.04 6.89
C LEU A 620 64.29 10.60 8.34
N ALA A 621 65.52 10.65 8.84
CA ALA A 621 65.80 10.31 10.23
C ALA A 621 65.16 11.35 11.17
N VAL A 622 64.31 10.91 12.10
CA VAL A 622 63.63 11.76 13.09
C VAL A 622 64.23 11.56 14.49
N VAL A 623 64.12 12.55 15.37
CA VAL A 623 64.52 12.47 16.78
C VAL A 623 63.34 11.93 17.57
N GLU A 624 63.30 10.63 17.77
CA GLU A 624 62.13 9.88 18.23
C GLU A 624 61.68 10.30 19.64
N ASN A 625 62.63 10.58 20.54
CA ASN A 625 62.33 11.05 21.89
C ASN A 625 61.83 12.51 21.96
N ALA A 626 62.01 13.27 20.87
CA ALA A 626 61.57 14.66 20.75
C ALA A 626 60.31 14.80 19.88
N ALA A 627 59.91 13.74 19.18
CA ALA A 627 58.71 13.69 18.37
C ALA A 627 57.52 13.19 19.18
N ASN A 628 56.33 13.70 18.87
CA ASN A 628 55.11 13.48 19.63
C ASN A 628 53.96 13.17 18.68
N VAL A 629 53.15 12.18 19.04
CA VAL A 629 51.84 11.97 18.44
C VAL A 629 50.81 12.44 19.45
N PHE A 630 49.86 13.24 19.02
CA PHE A 630 48.74 13.71 19.83
C PHE A 630 47.44 13.23 19.20
N SER A 631 46.46 12.89 20.03
CA SER A 631 45.10 12.60 19.63
C SER A 631 44.18 13.68 20.20
N GLY A 632 43.14 14.03 19.47
CA GLY A 632 42.09 14.94 19.92
C GLY A 632 40.87 14.84 19.02
N VAL A 633 39.88 15.65 19.36
CA VAL A 633 38.65 15.84 18.59
C VAL A 633 38.52 17.34 18.38
N SER A 634 38.14 17.77 17.18
CA SER A 634 37.90 19.17 16.86
C SER A 634 36.51 19.39 16.31
N ASP A 635 35.94 20.57 16.57
CA ASP A 635 34.60 20.94 16.08
C ASP A 635 34.60 21.25 14.57
N GLU A 636 35.79 21.51 14.00
CA GLU A 636 36.00 21.84 12.58
C GLU A 636 37.12 20.97 12.00
N ALA A 637 37.04 20.61 10.72
CA ALA A 637 38.08 19.92 9.96
C ALA A 637 38.48 20.74 8.72
N PRO A 638 39.77 21.12 8.55
CA PRO A 638 40.84 21.01 9.54
C PRO A 638 40.69 22.05 10.67
N PRO A 639 41.25 21.78 11.87
CA PRO A 639 41.13 22.70 13.00
C PRO A 639 41.89 24.01 12.77
N ALA A 640 41.26 25.17 13.08
CA ALA A 640 41.84 26.49 12.82
C ALA A 640 43.21 26.77 13.48
N ALA A 641 43.61 26.00 14.49
CA ALA A 641 44.87 26.15 15.19
C ALA A 641 45.75 24.91 15.09
N ARG A 642 47.07 25.12 15.01
CA ARG A 642 48.08 24.06 15.01
C ARG A 642 48.01 23.14 16.23
N ARG A 643 47.61 23.67 17.38
CA ARG A 643 47.50 22.92 18.65
C ARG A 643 46.17 23.30 19.28
N LEU A 644 45.37 22.29 19.60
CA LEU A 644 44.09 22.50 20.27
C LEU A 644 44.21 22.26 21.78
N PRO A 645 43.45 23.00 22.60
CA PRO A 645 43.32 22.68 24.01
C PRO A 645 42.76 21.25 24.20
N GLY A 646 43.33 20.49 25.13
CA GLY A 646 42.82 19.16 25.48
C GLY A 646 43.42 17.98 24.70
N GLU A 647 44.27 18.23 23.70
CA GLU A 647 44.95 17.15 22.97
C GLU A 647 45.76 16.24 23.93
N SER A 648 45.64 14.92 23.75
CA SER A 648 46.29 13.91 24.57
C SER A 648 47.49 13.30 23.86
N ARG A 649 48.63 13.20 24.54
CA ARG A 649 49.83 12.62 23.96
C ARG A 649 49.71 11.09 23.89
N MET A 650 49.92 10.53 22.71
CA MET A 650 49.83 9.10 22.40
C MET A 650 51.21 8.42 22.37
N PRO A 651 51.29 7.10 22.63
CA PRO A 651 52.52 6.33 22.54
C PRO A 651 52.95 6.09 21.07
N GLY A 652 53.52 7.10 20.42
CA GLY A 652 53.89 7.05 18.99
C GLY A 652 55.36 6.78 18.67
N ALA A 653 56.23 6.54 19.66
CA ALA A 653 57.68 6.49 19.42
C ALA A 653 58.12 5.31 18.52
N ALA A 654 57.44 4.16 18.59
CA ALA A 654 57.70 3.00 17.74
C ALA A 654 57.17 3.21 16.31
N LEU A 655 55.96 3.75 16.17
CA LEU A 655 55.40 4.20 14.88
C LEU A 655 56.33 5.20 14.18
N LEU A 656 56.84 6.20 14.93
CA LEU A 656 57.77 7.21 14.42
C LEU A 656 59.17 6.64 14.12
N ARG A 657 59.53 5.47 14.63
CA ARG A 657 60.71 4.72 14.15
C ARG A 657 60.43 3.98 12.84
N GLY A 658 59.16 3.72 12.51
CA GLY A 658 58.79 2.78 11.45
C GLY A 658 58.93 1.33 11.92
N ASP A 659 58.77 1.08 13.22
CA ASP A 659 58.62 -0.27 13.76
C ASP A 659 57.18 -0.74 13.47
N VAL A 660 56.96 -2.04 13.31
CA VAL A 660 55.60 -2.61 13.26
C VAL A 660 54.95 -2.45 14.63
N VAL A 661 53.76 -1.83 14.67
CA VAL A 661 53.03 -1.52 15.91
C VAL A 661 51.56 -1.87 15.77
N ASP A 662 50.91 -2.10 16.91
CA ASP A 662 49.45 -2.06 16.96
C ASP A 662 48.98 -0.64 16.56
N PRO A 663 47.90 -0.50 15.78
CA PRO A 663 47.44 0.80 15.33
C PRO A 663 47.12 1.75 16.48
N ILE A 664 47.49 3.02 16.31
CA ILE A 664 47.06 4.09 17.23
C ILE A 664 45.68 4.51 16.78
N VAL A 665 44.70 4.43 17.68
CA VAL A 665 43.29 4.69 17.38
C VAL A 665 42.84 5.99 18.06
N SER A 666 42.04 6.78 17.35
CA SER A 666 41.31 7.94 17.86
C SER A 666 39.90 7.88 17.30
N GLU A 667 38.89 7.94 18.16
CA GLU A 667 37.48 7.74 17.79
C GLU A 667 36.64 8.83 18.42
N ALA A 668 35.58 9.24 17.72
CA ALA A 668 34.57 10.15 18.22
C ALA A 668 33.25 9.94 17.48
N THR A 669 32.13 10.27 18.12
CA THR A 669 30.82 10.37 17.48
C THR A 669 30.47 11.82 17.19
N GLU A 670 30.79 12.71 18.12
CA GLU A 670 30.68 14.16 17.98
C GLU A 670 32.04 14.79 17.64
N GLY A 671 32.03 15.72 16.69
CA GLY A 671 33.26 16.37 16.18
C GLY A 671 34.15 15.41 15.37
N PHE A 672 35.30 15.92 14.97
CA PHE A 672 36.20 15.25 14.01
C PHE A 672 37.47 14.75 14.72
N PRO A 673 37.63 13.43 14.93
CA PRO A 673 38.80 12.89 15.60
C PRO A 673 40.03 13.03 14.71
N TYR A 674 41.16 13.37 15.32
CA TYR A 674 42.40 13.57 14.60
C TYR A 674 43.62 13.02 15.34
N GLN A 675 44.67 12.75 14.58
CA GLN A 675 46.01 12.47 15.07
C GLN A 675 47.00 13.49 14.53
N ARG A 676 47.68 14.20 15.43
CA ARG A 676 48.67 15.23 15.11
C ARG A 676 50.08 14.75 15.41
N PHE A 677 50.91 14.69 14.38
CA PHE A 677 52.31 14.29 14.45
C PHE A 677 53.19 15.54 14.51
N GLU A 678 53.81 15.80 15.66
CA GLU A 678 54.88 16.79 15.79
C GLU A 678 56.22 16.08 15.67
N VAL A 679 56.87 16.22 14.52
CA VAL A 679 58.06 15.45 14.15
C VAL A 679 59.29 16.36 14.12
N VAL A 680 60.38 15.90 14.73
CA VAL A 680 61.67 16.63 14.74
C VAL A 680 62.67 15.89 13.87
N VAL A 681 63.13 16.48 12.75
CA VAL A 681 64.14 15.87 11.87
C VAL A 681 65.52 15.90 12.54
N ARG A 682 66.28 14.80 12.50
CA ARG A 682 67.60 14.65 13.15
C ARG A 682 68.71 15.45 12.46
N GLY A 683 68.63 15.63 11.13
CA GLY A 683 69.56 16.40 10.29
C GLY A 683 68.99 17.71 9.74
N SER A 684 69.51 18.15 8.58
CA SER A 684 68.89 19.21 7.78
C SER A 684 67.61 18.71 7.13
N VAL A 685 66.55 19.52 7.16
CA VAL A 685 65.33 19.26 6.40
C VAL A 685 65.63 19.53 4.91
N PRO A 686 65.34 18.60 3.98
CA PRO A 686 65.45 18.85 2.54
C PRO A 686 64.51 19.96 2.09
N ASP A 687 64.74 20.57 0.91
CA ASP A 687 63.86 21.60 0.35
C ASP A 687 62.43 21.07 0.13
N THR A 688 62.32 19.81 -0.31
CA THR A 688 61.05 19.09 -0.49
C THR A 688 61.14 17.68 0.09
N PHE A 689 60.08 17.21 0.71
CA PHE A 689 59.94 15.84 1.21
C PHE A 689 58.46 15.44 1.16
N ASP A 690 58.17 14.14 1.22
CA ASP A 690 56.81 13.61 1.26
C ASP A 690 56.45 13.17 2.67
N VAL A 691 55.19 13.37 3.00
CA VAL A 691 54.54 12.73 4.13
C VAL A 691 53.85 11.49 3.59
N ALA A 692 54.05 10.35 4.24
CA ALA A 692 53.37 9.11 3.93
C ALA A 692 52.74 8.55 5.21
N TRP A 693 51.46 8.21 5.13
CA TRP A 693 50.67 7.66 6.22
C TRP A 693 49.83 6.49 5.73
N SER A 694 49.65 5.46 6.56
CA SER A 694 48.67 4.40 6.33
C SER A 694 47.86 4.10 7.59
N GLY A 695 46.64 3.65 7.37
CA GLY A 695 45.70 3.33 8.43
C GLY A 695 44.32 2.99 7.88
N SER A 696 43.27 3.18 8.67
CA SER A 696 41.89 2.95 8.26
C SER A 696 40.91 3.86 9.03
N SER A 697 39.69 3.97 8.49
CA SER A 697 38.58 4.72 9.07
C SER A 697 37.38 3.81 9.42
N THR A 698 36.26 4.41 9.79
CA THR A 698 34.96 3.73 9.84
C THR A 698 34.37 3.62 8.42
N SER A 699 34.00 2.42 7.97
CA SER A 699 33.30 2.20 6.69
C SER A 699 33.93 2.98 5.51
N ALA A 700 33.16 3.83 4.84
CA ALA A 700 33.52 4.64 3.69
C ALA A 700 33.98 6.06 4.06
N ASN A 701 34.14 6.39 5.35
CA ASN A 701 34.60 7.72 5.77
C ASN A 701 35.94 8.10 5.14
N GLU A 702 36.05 9.35 4.70
CA GLU A 702 37.28 9.89 4.14
C GLU A 702 38.29 10.26 5.24
N LEU A 703 39.55 9.86 5.05
CA LEU A 703 40.66 10.39 5.84
C LEU A 703 41.43 11.43 5.07
N GLN A 704 41.78 12.51 5.77
CA GLN A 704 42.43 13.68 5.23
C GLN A 704 43.80 13.88 5.86
N LEU A 705 44.83 14.04 5.03
CA LEU A 705 46.20 14.28 5.42
C LEU A 705 46.55 15.75 5.24
N TYR A 706 46.97 16.42 6.30
CA TYR A 706 47.38 17.83 6.26
C TYR A 706 48.79 18.07 6.77
N VAL A 707 49.39 19.17 6.33
CA VAL A 707 50.60 19.75 6.91
C VAL A 707 50.37 21.18 7.39
N TRP A 708 51.00 21.58 8.49
CA TRP A 708 50.88 22.94 8.98
C TRP A 708 51.73 23.90 8.15
N ASN A 709 51.09 24.83 7.44
CA ASN A 709 51.75 25.88 6.67
C ASN A 709 52.02 27.10 7.58
N HIS A 710 53.30 27.37 7.88
CA HIS A 710 53.69 28.48 8.75
C HIS A 710 53.58 29.86 8.10
N ALA A 711 53.49 29.95 6.76
CA ALA A 711 53.31 31.22 6.06
C ALA A 711 51.85 31.68 6.16
N GLU A 712 50.92 30.75 6.01
CA GLU A 712 49.48 31.01 6.02
C GLU A 712 48.87 30.87 7.42
N SER A 713 49.58 30.22 8.35
CA SER A 713 49.09 29.89 9.68
C SER A 713 47.80 29.05 9.64
N GLY A 714 47.78 28.05 8.75
CA GLY A 714 46.68 27.10 8.57
C GLY A 714 47.17 25.70 8.18
N TRP A 715 46.27 24.73 8.19
CA TRP A 715 46.52 23.39 7.68
C TRP A 715 46.28 23.35 6.17
N GLU A 716 47.24 22.80 5.44
CA GLU A 716 47.21 22.61 3.99
C GLU A 716 46.92 21.13 3.70
N LEU A 717 45.84 20.85 2.95
CA LEU A 717 45.45 19.49 2.57
C LEU A 717 46.47 18.95 1.56
N LEU A 718 47.02 17.78 1.85
CA LEU A 718 48.00 17.08 1.01
C LEU A 718 47.36 15.98 0.18
N ASP A 719 46.50 15.18 0.82
CA ASP A 719 45.83 14.04 0.21
C ASP A 719 44.58 13.69 1.01
N ALA A 720 43.62 13.02 0.37
CA ALA A 720 42.42 12.51 0.99
C ALA A 720 41.96 11.24 0.28
N ALA A 721 41.43 10.28 1.02
CA ALA A 721 40.87 9.05 0.46
C ALA A 721 39.98 8.33 1.48
N ALA A 722 38.95 7.67 0.97
CA ALA A 722 38.12 6.71 1.69
C ALA A 722 38.59 5.28 1.45
N GLY A 723 38.43 4.43 2.45
CA GLY A 723 38.59 2.98 2.29
C GLY A 723 37.26 2.39 1.83
N ARG A 724 37.29 1.37 0.95
CA ARG A 724 36.07 0.61 0.65
C ARG A 724 35.81 -0.39 1.76
N ASP A 725 34.60 -0.38 2.31
CA ASP A 725 34.18 -1.25 3.42
C ASP A 725 35.18 -1.25 4.61
N GLY A 726 35.69 -0.07 5.00
CA GLY A 726 36.65 0.08 6.10
C GLY A 726 38.07 -0.43 5.80
N GLY A 727 38.40 -0.65 4.53
CA GLY A 727 39.72 -1.10 4.08
C GLY A 727 40.87 -0.13 4.40
N ASP A 728 42.10 -0.60 4.20
CA ASP A 728 43.31 0.20 4.43
C ASP A 728 43.39 1.40 3.47
N ILE A 729 43.77 2.56 4.02
CA ILE A 729 43.96 3.83 3.34
C ILE A 729 45.43 4.22 3.45
N THR A 730 46.04 4.62 2.33
CA THR A 730 47.40 5.19 2.31
C THR A 730 47.39 6.58 1.68
N LEU A 731 47.71 7.57 2.49
CA LEU A 731 47.75 8.98 2.12
C LEU A 731 49.19 9.44 1.94
N THR A 732 49.46 10.15 0.85
CA THR A 732 50.80 10.68 0.57
C THR A 732 50.74 12.07 -0.02
N GLY A 733 51.64 12.97 0.40
CA GLY A 733 51.76 14.25 -0.29
C GLY A 733 53.11 14.93 -0.12
N THR A 734 53.50 15.65 -1.18
CA THR A 734 54.76 16.39 -1.24
C THR A 734 54.63 17.71 -0.50
N VAL A 735 55.59 17.99 0.36
CA VAL A 735 55.66 19.17 1.23
C VAL A 735 56.86 20.04 0.86
N ASP A 736 56.63 21.35 0.74
CA ASP A 736 57.69 22.36 0.67
C ASP A 736 58.16 22.72 2.10
N ALA A 737 59.43 22.44 2.40
CA ALA A 737 59.98 22.71 3.72
C ALA A 737 60.04 24.21 4.07
N SER A 738 60.04 25.10 3.07
CA SER A 738 60.09 26.55 3.28
C SER A 738 58.81 27.10 3.94
N SER A 739 57.67 26.44 3.73
CA SER A 739 56.39 26.76 4.38
C SER A 739 56.12 25.87 5.61
N ALA A 740 56.43 24.58 5.54
CA ALA A 740 56.02 23.60 6.56
C ALA A 740 57.00 23.42 7.73
N ALA A 741 58.30 23.72 7.56
CA ALA A 741 59.30 23.49 8.60
C ALA A 741 59.60 24.76 9.40
N ARG A 742 59.48 24.69 10.73
CA ARG A 742 60.04 25.70 11.64
C ARG A 742 61.29 25.18 12.31
N GLY A 743 62.45 25.48 11.72
CA GLY A 743 63.73 24.91 12.13
C GLY A 743 63.84 23.46 11.69
N ARG A 744 63.62 22.50 12.61
CA ARG A 744 63.59 21.06 12.32
C ARG A 744 62.26 20.40 12.67
N VAL A 745 61.26 21.20 13.02
CA VAL A 745 59.94 20.72 13.48
C VAL A 745 58.95 20.81 12.33
N ILE A 746 58.24 19.72 12.08
CA ILE A 746 57.16 19.58 11.09
C ILE A 746 55.91 19.13 11.85
N ASN A 747 54.75 19.65 11.48
CA ASN A 747 53.47 19.23 12.05
C ASN A 747 52.60 18.66 10.93
N VAL A 748 52.17 17.42 11.10
CA VAL A 748 51.23 16.72 10.21
C VAL A 748 49.97 16.41 11.00
N LEU A 749 48.82 16.45 10.35
CA LEU A 749 47.53 16.05 10.91
C LEU A 749 46.93 14.98 10.00
N VAL A 750 46.38 13.92 10.59
CA VAL A 750 45.45 13.02 9.90
C VAL A 750 44.13 13.11 10.63
N GLN A 751 43.05 13.32 9.89
CA GLN A 751 41.74 13.60 10.45
C GLN A 751 40.68 12.83 9.66
N ASP A 752 39.72 12.27 10.40
CA ASP A 752 38.43 11.85 9.86
C ASP A 752 37.54 13.09 9.92
N GLY A 753 37.29 13.68 8.76
CA GLY A 753 36.62 14.96 8.57
C GLY A 753 35.67 14.87 7.38
N PRO A 754 34.75 15.85 7.19
CA PRO A 754 33.72 15.76 6.15
C PRO A 754 34.33 15.53 4.78
N ALA A 755 33.76 14.62 3.99
CA ALA A 755 34.35 14.22 2.73
C ALA A 755 34.64 15.43 1.82
N THR A 756 35.84 15.48 1.25
CA THR A 756 36.28 16.51 0.32
C THR A 756 36.02 16.13 -1.14
N ARG A 757 35.57 14.89 -1.37
CA ARG A 757 35.21 14.31 -2.66
C ARG A 757 33.82 13.68 -2.57
N PRO A 758 33.03 13.69 -3.66
CA PRO A 758 31.78 12.96 -3.69
C PRO A 758 32.04 11.45 -3.58
N ALA A 759 31.17 10.72 -2.87
CA ALA A 759 31.25 9.25 -2.75
C ALA A 759 30.97 8.57 -4.09
N PHE A 760 29.93 9.03 -4.79
CA PHE A 760 29.53 8.57 -6.11
C PHE A 760 30.18 9.47 -7.18
N GLY A 761 31.29 9.04 -7.79
CA GLY A 761 32.13 9.91 -8.63
C GLY A 761 32.65 9.28 -9.94
N ASP A 762 32.07 9.73 -11.06
CA ASP A 762 32.61 9.95 -12.43
C ASP A 762 33.22 8.78 -13.27
N ASP A 763 33.29 7.54 -12.79
CA ASP A 763 33.80 6.43 -13.61
C ASP A 763 32.77 5.90 -14.64
N GLY A 764 31.49 6.27 -14.48
CA GLY A 764 30.38 6.08 -15.41
C GLY A 764 29.45 7.30 -15.38
N ALA A 765 28.91 7.72 -16.52
CA ALA A 765 27.93 8.80 -16.54
C ALA A 765 26.59 8.22 -16.09
N GLU A 766 26.17 8.48 -14.85
CA GLU A 766 24.78 8.24 -14.43
C GLU A 766 23.84 8.95 -15.42
N PRO A 767 22.81 8.27 -15.94
CA PRO A 767 22.35 6.92 -15.59
C PRO A 767 23.14 5.80 -16.28
N ASP A 768 23.50 4.73 -15.55
CA ASP A 768 24.18 3.53 -16.06
C ASP A 768 23.41 2.21 -15.92
N HIS A 769 22.19 2.27 -15.36
CA HIS A 769 21.27 1.15 -15.11
C HIS A 769 21.85 0.09 -14.17
N ALA A 770 22.55 0.52 -13.12
CA ALA A 770 23.08 -0.36 -12.09
C ALA A 770 23.01 0.28 -10.70
N PHE A 771 22.78 -0.55 -9.69
CA PHE A 771 22.99 -0.12 -8.31
C PHE A 771 24.49 0.15 -8.05
N ALA A 772 24.81 1.11 -7.18
CA ALA A 772 26.18 1.36 -6.79
C ALA A 772 26.80 0.16 -6.04
N ASP A 773 28.12 0.08 -6.07
CA ASP A 773 28.88 -0.95 -5.37
C ASP A 773 28.68 -0.84 -3.84
N PRO A 774 28.30 -1.92 -3.13
CA PRO A 774 28.13 -1.89 -1.67
C PRO A 774 29.35 -1.44 -0.87
N GLY A 775 30.56 -1.43 -1.45
CA GLY A 775 31.76 -0.89 -0.84
C GLY A 775 31.91 0.63 -0.92
N GLU A 776 31.02 1.34 -1.64
CA GLU A 776 31.04 2.80 -1.85
C GLU A 776 30.07 3.57 -0.96
N TYR A 777 29.18 2.89 -0.26
CA TYR A 777 28.17 3.52 0.61
C TYR A 777 28.01 2.77 1.94
N ASP A 778 27.36 3.45 2.89
CA ASP A 778 27.26 3.01 4.28
C ASP A 778 26.05 2.14 4.54
N PHE A 779 24.89 2.51 3.99
CA PHE A 779 23.64 1.76 4.07
C PHE A 779 22.69 2.15 2.94
N ALA A 780 21.60 1.41 2.79
CA ALA A 780 20.53 1.74 1.85
C ALA A 780 19.16 1.74 2.53
N LEU A 781 18.21 2.46 1.93
CA LEU A 781 16.79 2.42 2.26
C LEU A 781 15.99 1.85 1.08
N GLY A 782 15.05 0.96 1.37
CA GLY A 782 14.03 0.54 0.40
C GLY A 782 12.85 1.49 0.40
N MET A 783 12.27 1.76 -0.77
CA MET A 783 10.99 2.45 -0.91
C MET A 783 10.03 1.56 -1.70
N LEU A 784 8.92 1.18 -1.06
CA LEU A 784 7.85 0.37 -1.63
C LEU A 784 6.61 1.25 -1.89
N PRO A 785 6.39 1.69 -3.14
CA PRO A 785 5.24 2.51 -3.47
C PRO A 785 4.04 1.70 -3.95
N ASP A 786 2.87 2.11 -3.47
CA ASP A 786 1.51 1.94 -4.04
C ASP A 786 1.26 0.60 -4.76
N PRO A 787 1.39 -0.56 -4.09
CA PRO A 787 1.23 -1.87 -4.73
C PRO A 787 -0.17 -2.10 -5.30
N GLN A 788 -1.26 -1.68 -4.65
CA GLN A 788 -2.63 -1.64 -5.22
C GLN A 788 -3.02 -2.85 -6.10
N GLU A 789 -2.98 -2.70 -7.42
CA GLU A 789 -3.31 -3.74 -8.40
C GLU A 789 -2.40 -4.98 -8.27
N LEU A 790 -1.17 -4.82 -7.79
CA LEU A 790 -0.27 -5.93 -7.43
C LEU A 790 -0.83 -6.73 -6.24
N THR A 791 -1.45 -6.09 -5.26
CA THR A 791 -2.12 -6.78 -4.14
C THR A 791 -3.44 -7.41 -4.57
N GLN A 792 -4.16 -6.75 -5.48
CA GLN A 792 -5.45 -7.19 -6.00
C GLN A 792 -5.32 -8.45 -6.87
N HIS A 793 -4.45 -8.45 -7.88
CA HIS A 793 -4.39 -9.55 -8.86
C HIS A 793 -2.98 -9.90 -9.37
N TYR A 794 -2.01 -8.98 -9.44
CA TYR A 794 -0.61 -9.34 -9.79
C TYR A 794 0.22 -9.67 -8.53
N ARG A 795 -0.29 -10.62 -7.74
CA ARG A 795 0.21 -10.95 -6.39
C ARG A 795 1.63 -11.53 -6.39
N ASP A 796 1.99 -12.25 -7.44
CA ASP A 796 3.36 -12.71 -7.71
C ASP A 796 4.35 -11.54 -7.83
N VAL A 797 3.98 -10.47 -8.54
CA VAL A 797 4.82 -9.28 -8.68
C VAL A 797 4.98 -8.53 -7.35
N HIS A 798 3.96 -8.52 -6.48
CA HIS A 798 4.12 -8.00 -5.12
C HIS A 798 5.10 -8.89 -4.32
N ALA A 799 4.95 -10.22 -4.41
CA ALA A 799 5.82 -11.16 -3.72
C ALA A 799 7.29 -11.04 -4.15
N ASP A 800 7.56 -10.89 -5.45
CA ASP A 800 8.91 -10.68 -6.00
C ASP A 800 9.61 -9.45 -5.38
N LYS A 801 8.87 -8.35 -5.14
CA LYS A 801 9.41 -7.15 -4.49
C LYS A 801 9.86 -7.42 -3.07
N ILE A 802 9.04 -8.13 -2.29
CA ILE A 802 9.36 -8.46 -0.89
C ILE A 802 10.49 -9.49 -0.81
N GLN A 803 10.44 -10.51 -1.66
CA GLN A 803 11.50 -11.51 -1.78
C GLN A 803 12.84 -10.84 -2.08
N TRP A 804 12.89 -9.94 -3.06
CA TRP A 804 14.11 -9.25 -3.45
C TRP A 804 14.69 -8.41 -2.30
N LEU A 805 13.84 -7.72 -1.53
CA LEU A 805 14.28 -6.93 -0.38
C LEU A 805 14.94 -7.80 0.69
N VAL A 806 14.34 -8.95 1.02
CA VAL A 806 14.92 -9.90 2.01
C VAL A 806 16.24 -10.47 1.50
N GLN A 807 16.26 -10.96 0.26
CA GLN A 807 17.46 -11.52 -0.36
C GLN A 807 18.62 -10.53 -0.40
N ASN A 808 18.35 -9.26 -0.68
CA ASN A 808 19.36 -8.23 -0.85
C ASN A 808 19.68 -7.43 0.42
N GLN A 809 18.99 -7.71 1.54
CA GLN A 809 19.12 -6.93 2.78
C GLN A 809 20.58 -6.77 3.21
N ASP A 810 21.29 -7.88 3.40
CA ASP A 810 22.68 -7.83 3.88
C ASP A 810 23.64 -7.38 2.77
N ALA A 811 23.52 -7.95 1.58
CA ALA A 811 24.45 -7.70 0.48
C ALA A 811 24.41 -6.25 -0.03
N ARG A 812 23.26 -5.59 0.10
CA ARG A 812 23.07 -4.18 -0.28
C ARG A 812 22.92 -3.26 0.93
N LYS A 813 23.12 -3.75 2.15
CA LYS A 813 23.05 -2.99 3.40
C LYS A 813 21.73 -2.24 3.60
N ILE A 814 20.60 -2.87 3.22
CA ILE A 814 19.26 -2.28 3.36
C ILE A 814 18.90 -2.24 4.84
N ALA A 815 18.98 -1.05 5.44
CA ALA A 815 18.80 -0.87 6.88
C ALA A 815 17.32 -0.70 7.28
N TYR A 816 16.50 -0.18 6.36
CA TYR A 816 15.08 0.08 6.59
C TYR A 816 14.33 0.18 5.25
N THR A 817 13.07 -0.27 5.21
CA THR A 817 12.17 -0.08 4.06
C THR A 817 10.93 0.71 4.44
N ALA A 818 10.60 1.75 3.65
CA ALA A 818 9.38 2.52 3.81
C ALA A 818 8.32 2.08 2.79
N HIS A 819 7.16 1.62 3.28
CA HIS A 819 5.97 1.39 2.47
C HIS A 819 5.07 2.64 2.50
N VAL A 820 5.01 3.37 1.38
CA VAL A 820 4.39 4.71 1.32
C VAL A 820 2.87 4.69 1.02
N GLY A 821 2.15 3.68 1.51
CA GLY A 821 0.70 3.54 1.39
C GLY A 821 0.15 3.01 0.07
N ASP A 822 -1.19 3.02 -0.01
CA ASP A 822 -2.01 2.35 -1.04
C ASP A 822 -1.65 0.85 -1.19
N ILE A 823 -1.73 0.17 -0.04
CA ILE A 823 -1.40 -1.24 0.15
C ILE A 823 -2.37 -2.13 -0.63
N VAL A 824 -3.68 -1.84 -0.54
CA VAL A 824 -4.76 -2.56 -1.23
C VAL A 824 -5.39 -1.68 -2.31
N GLN A 825 -6.26 -2.24 -3.16
CA GLN A 825 -6.96 -1.50 -4.22
C GLN A 825 -8.40 -1.17 -3.85
N ASN A 826 -9.10 -2.05 -3.13
CA ASN A 826 -10.57 -2.02 -3.00
C ASN A 826 -11.09 -1.57 -1.63
N TRP A 827 -10.44 -0.59 -0.96
CA TRP A 827 -10.93 0.00 0.31
C TRP A 827 -10.86 1.55 0.36
N MET A 828 -11.17 2.18 -0.77
CA MET A 828 -11.13 3.64 -1.05
C MET A 828 -12.46 4.43 -0.85
N TRP A 829 -13.62 3.83 -1.08
CA TRP A 829 -14.96 4.40 -1.21
C TRP A 829 -15.93 3.80 -0.18
N GLY A 830 -17.08 4.45 0.01
CA GLY A 830 -18.18 3.89 0.79
C GLY A 830 -18.85 2.67 0.14
N THR A 831 -18.62 2.40 -1.14
CA THR A 831 -19.32 1.35 -1.93
C THR A 831 -18.48 0.08 -2.13
N HIS A 832 -17.47 -0.18 -1.30
CA HIS A 832 -16.64 -1.36 -1.45
C HIS A 832 -17.29 -2.63 -0.93
N MET A 833 -16.78 -3.75 -1.46
CA MET A 833 -17.07 -5.09 -0.96
C MET A 833 -16.14 -5.40 0.22
N GLU A 834 -16.69 -5.61 1.41
CA GLU A 834 -15.87 -5.93 2.59
C GLU A 834 -15.10 -7.24 2.41
N GLY A 835 -15.70 -8.27 1.80
CA GLY A 835 -15.03 -9.53 1.54
C GLY A 835 -13.76 -9.37 0.68
N ARG A 836 -13.80 -8.48 -0.32
CA ARG A 836 -12.66 -8.19 -1.18
C ARG A 836 -11.58 -7.37 -0.49
N GLY A 837 -11.98 -6.33 0.25
CA GLY A 837 -11.03 -5.56 1.05
C GLY A 837 -10.27 -6.45 2.02
N ARG A 838 -10.98 -7.37 2.70
CA ARG A 838 -10.37 -8.34 3.63
C ARG A 838 -9.43 -9.33 2.95
N ASP A 839 -9.76 -9.83 1.77
CA ASP A 839 -8.86 -10.70 1.00
C ASP A 839 -7.56 -9.97 0.60
N GLU A 840 -7.66 -8.75 0.07
CA GLU A 840 -6.49 -7.96 -0.29
C GLU A 840 -5.62 -7.61 0.94
N PHE A 841 -6.24 -7.19 2.04
CA PHE A 841 -5.53 -6.92 3.29
C PHE A 841 -4.90 -8.18 3.89
N GLN A 842 -5.57 -9.33 3.80
CA GLN A 842 -5.00 -10.60 4.25
C GLN A 842 -3.75 -10.95 3.45
N PHE A 843 -3.83 -10.91 2.11
CA PHE A 843 -2.67 -11.13 1.25
C PHE A 843 -1.53 -10.15 1.57
N ALA A 844 -1.83 -8.84 1.68
CA ALA A 844 -0.84 -7.82 2.04
C ALA A 844 -0.22 -8.07 3.42
N SER A 845 -1.02 -8.47 4.40
CA SER A 845 -0.55 -8.81 5.74
C SER A 845 0.42 -9.98 5.71
N ASP A 846 0.08 -11.04 4.98
CA ASP A 846 0.87 -12.27 4.89
C ASP A 846 2.19 -12.03 4.14
N ILE A 847 2.17 -11.28 3.03
CA ILE A 847 3.40 -10.98 2.29
C ILE A 847 4.32 -10.04 3.06
N MET A 848 3.79 -9.06 3.80
CA MET A 848 4.60 -8.18 4.64
C MET A 848 5.16 -8.91 5.87
N ALA A 849 4.53 -9.98 6.35
CA ALA A 849 5.08 -10.81 7.43
C ALA A 849 6.41 -11.49 7.05
N VAL A 850 6.70 -11.63 5.75
CA VAL A 850 8.01 -12.12 5.28
C VAL A 850 9.15 -11.18 5.69
N LEU A 851 8.92 -9.85 5.70
CA LEU A 851 9.90 -8.88 6.21
C LEU A 851 10.09 -9.04 7.73
N GLU A 852 9.01 -9.28 8.47
CA GLU A 852 9.03 -9.48 9.92
C GLU A 852 9.82 -10.74 10.31
N ASP A 853 9.55 -11.84 9.62
CA ASP A 853 10.23 -13.13 9.83
C ASP A 853 11.72 -13.05 9.46
N ALA A 854 12.08 -12.22 8.48
CA ALA A 854 13.47 -11.92 8.12
C ALA A 854 14.15 -10.94 9.11
N GLY A 855 13.40 -10.31 10.01
CA GLY A 855 13.90 -9.26 10.90
C GLY A 855 14.29 -7.98 10.14
N HIS A 856 13.67 -7.72 8.99
CA HIS A 856 13.88 -6.55 8.16
C HIS A 856 13.10 -5.35 8.73
N PRO A 857 13.77 -4.26 9.19
CA PRO A 857 13.07 -3.09 9.68
C PRO A 857 12.25 -2.43 8.57
N TYR A 858 10.97 -2.17 8.83
CA TYR A 858 10.11 -1.45 7.90
C TYR A 858 9.02 -0.66 8.62
N GLY A 859 8.52 0.37 7.94
CA GLY A 859 7.32 1.11 8.34
C GLY A 859 6.28 1.08 7.24
N ILE A 860 5.01 1.09 7.63
CA ILE A 860 3.87 0.95 6.72
C ILE A 860 2.72 1.88 7.13
N LEU A 861 2.31 2.75 6.22
CA LEU A 861 1.21 3.70 6.44
C LEU A 861 0.06 3.42 5.45
N PRO A 862 -1.20 3.77 5.76
CA PRO A 862 -2.30 3.67 4.82
C PRO A 862 -2.30 4.82 3.82
N GLY A 863 -2.61 4.51 2.56
CA GLY A 863 -3.02 5.47 1.54
C GLY A 863 -4.54 5.65 1.46
N ASN A 864 -5.04 6.38 0.46
CA ASN A 864 -6.48 6.59 0.31
C ASN A 864 -7.25 5.32 -0.02
N HIS A 865 -6.60 4.32 -0.61
CA HIS A 865 -7.20 3.02 -0.90
C HIS A 865 -7.26 2.09 0.31
N ASP A 866 -6.58 2.43 1.41
CA ASP A 866 -6.51 1.59 2.61
C ASP A 866 -7.43 2.07 3.73
N ASN A 867 -7.93 3.31 3.63
CA ASN A 867 -8.69 3.94 4.71
C ASN A 867 -9.82 4.87 4.25
N LYS A 868 -10.43 4.57 3.10
CA LYS A 868 -11.57 5.32 2.53
C LYS A 868 -11.29 6.82 2.35
N TRP A 869 -10.21 7.21 1.67
CA TRP A 869 -9.73 8.60 1.57
C TRP A 869 -9.51 9.27 2.94
N GLY A 870 -9.07 8.50 3.93
CA GLY A 870 -8.81 8.97 5.29
C GLY A 870 -10.02 8.91 6.21
N ARG A 871 -11.20 8.50 5.74
CA ARG A 871 -12.42 8.48 6.57
C ARG A 871 -12.41 7.40 7.66
N ASP A 872 -11.78 6.27 7.38
CA ASP A 872 -11.90 5.09 8.24
C ASP A 872 -10.69 4.15 8.09
N SER A 873 -9.81 4.17 9.10
CA SER A 873 -8.64 3.28 9.17
C SER A 873 -8.91 1.98 9.96
N ALA A 874 -10.17 1.63 10.26
CA ALA A 874 -10.47 0.48 11.11
C ALA A 874 -10.00 -0.84 10.49
N LEU A 875 -10.28 -1.07 9.20
CA LEU A 875 -9.86 -2.29 8.51
C LEU A 875 -8.33 -2.36 8.38
N TYR A 876 -7.66 -1.26 8.02
CA TYR A 876 -6.20 -1.19 8.02
C TYR A 876 -5.61 -1.59 9.39
N ASN A 877 -6.15 -1.05 10.49
CA ASN A 877 -5.68 -1.35 11.85
C ASN A 877 -6.05 -2.77 12.32
N GLU A 878 -6.95 -3.48 11.64
CA GLU A 878 -7.21 -4.90 11.90
C GLU A 878 -6.01 -5.76 11.48
N TYR A 879 -5.34 -5.41 10.38
CA TYR A 879 -4.21 -6.15 9.79
C TYR A 879 -2.84 -5.59 10.17
N PHE A 880 -2.76 -4.27 10.36
CA PHE A 880 -1.53 -3.57 10.76
C PHE A 880 -1.70 -2.81 12.09
N PRO A 881 -2.18 -3.46 13.18
CA PRO A 881 -2.33 -2.79 14.47
C PRO A 881 -0.96 -2.46 15.09
N PRO A 882 -0.87 -1.47 16.00
CA PRO A 882 0.36 -1.23 16.77
C PRO A 882 0.91 -2.49 17.45
N SER A 883 0.04 -3.36 17.98
CA SER A 883 0.42 -4.61 18.64
C SER A 883 1.17 -5.62 17.75
N ARG A 884 1.12 -5.46 16.43
CA ARG A 884 1.93 -6.24 15.49
C ARG A 884 3.41 -5.80 15.52
N PHE A 885 3.64 -4.52 15.78
CA PHE A 885 4.95 -3.89 15.65
C PHE A 885 5.66 -3.62 16.98
N GLU A 886 4.90 -3.46 18.08
CA GLU A 886 5.41 -3.09 19.42
C GLU A 886 6.52 -4.00 19.99
N GLU A 887 6.67 -5.24 19.49
CA GLU A 887 7.76 -6.14 19.92
C GLU A 887 9.06 -5.94 19.14
N PHE A 888 9.03 -5.27 17.99
CA PHE A 888 10.20 -5.01 17.17
C PHE A 888 10.98 -3.80 17.70
N PRO A 889 12.31 -3.87 17.74
CA PRO A 889 13.14 -2.83 18.38
C PRO A 889 13.15 -1.51 17.62
N TRP A 890 12.76 -1.50 16.34
CA TRP A 890 12.65 -0.27 15.56
C TRP A 890 11.34 0.46 15.79
N TYR A 891 10.28 -0.20 16.28
CA TYR A 891 8.99 0.47 16.43
C TYR A 891 9.02 1.41 17.64
N GLY A 892 8.68 2.67 17.41
CA GLY A 892 8.61 3.71 18.43
C GLY A 892 7.25 3.75 19.10
N GLU A 893 6.33 4.53 18.52
CA GLU A 893 4.94 4.61 18.97
C GLU A 893 3.98 5.00 17.83
N SER A 894 2.71 4.65 18.00
CA SER A 894 1.62 5.16 17.17
C SER A 894 1.09 6.50 17.67
N TRP A 895 0.56 7.33 16.76
CA TRP A 895 0.05 8.66 17.09
C TRP A 895 -1.06 8.67 18.14
N ARG A 896 -1.85 7.58 18.19
CA ARG A 896 -2.77 7.30 19.29
C ARG A 896 -2.90 5.79 19.55
N PRO A 897 -3.34 5.37 20.74
CA PRO A 897 -3.51 3.96 21.06
C PRO A 897 -4.45 3.24 20.09
N GLY A 898 -3.99 2.12 19.54
CA GLY A 898 -4.77 1.27 18.64
C GLY A 898 -4.90 1.77 17.20
N ASP A 899 -4.19 2.83 16.82
CA ASP A 899 -4.23 3.39 15.47
C ASP A 899 -2.82 3.60 14.91
N ASN A 900 -2.37 2.64 14.11
CA ASN A 900 -1.05 2.64 13.47
C ASN A 900 -1.00 3.48 12.19
N ALA A 901 -2.10 4.12 11.79
CA ALA A 901 -2.16 4.89 10.54
C ALA A 901 -1.11 6.01 10.49
N SER A 902 -0.62 6.45 11.64
CA SER A 902 0.61 7.24 11.74
C SER A 902 1.42 6.73 12.94
N HIS A 903 2.71 6.56 12.76
CA HIS A 903 3.61 6.03 13.77
C HIS A 903 5.04 6.48 13.45
N TYR A 904 5.98 6.25 14.36
CA TYR A 904 7.39 6.45 14.06
C TYR A 904 8.20 5.22 14.37
N ASP A 905 9.30 5.07 13.63
CA ASP A 905 10.30 4.04 13.81
C ASP A 905 11.68 4.66 14.04
N GLU A 906 12.57 3.90 14.67
CA GLU A 906 13.96 4.27 14.95
C GLU A 906 14.92 3.20 14.45
N PHE A 907 16.04 3.60 13.87
CA PHE A 907 17.16 2.70 13.60
C PHE A 907 18.49 3.43 13.73
N GLU A 908 19.58 2.68 13.87
CA GLU A 908 20.93 3.24 14.04
C GLU A 908 21.90 2.58 13.07
N VAL A 909 22.64 3.40 12.32
CA VAL A 909 23.70 2.96 11.41
C VAL A 909 24.97 3.70 11.76
N GLN A 910 26.05 2.97 12.05
CA GLN A 910 27.36 3.55 12.37
C GLN A 910 27.32 4.67 13.43
N GLY A 911 26.52 4.52 14.48
CA GLY A 911 26.39 5.54 15.53
C GLY A 911 25.54 6.76 15.15
N ALA A 912 25.04 6.85 13.92
CA ALA A 912 24.03 7.82 13.51
C ALA A 912 22.63 7.27 13.81
N LYS A 913 21.85 8.02 14.58
CA LYS A 913 20.46 7.68 14.89
C LYS A 913 19.53 8.24 13.83
N PHE A 914 18.56 7.45 13.40
CA PHE A 914 17.54 7.82 12.44
C PHE A 914 16.16 7.66 13.05
N LEU A 915 15.26 8.58 12.71
CA LEU A 915 13.84 8.55 13.06
C LEU A 915 13.03 8.62 11.75
N VAL A 916 12.16 7.65 11.52
CA VAL A 916 11.24 7.66 10.38
C VAL A 916 9.85 7.97 10.91
N VAL A 917 9.29 9.13 10.55
CA VAL A 917 7.93 9.52 10.93
C VAL A 917 7.00 9.21 9.77
N ASN A 918 6.14 8.21 9.94
CA ASN A 918 5.15 7.75 8.96
C ASN A 918 3.82 8.49 9.19
N ILE A 919 3.42 9.33 8.24
CA ILE A 919 2.17 10.09 8.23
C ILE A 919 1.23 9.48 7.18
N GLY A 920 0.27 8.69 7.62
CA GLY A 920 -0.74 8.08 6.74
C GLY A 920 -1.65 9.09 6.05
N TYR A 921 -2.60 8.58 5.28
CA TYR A 921 -3.61 9.41 4.67
C TYR A 921 -4.61 9.95 5.69
N VAL A 922 -4.36 11.16 6.17
CA VAL A 922 -5.00 11.65 7.40
C VAL A 922 -6.48 12.02 7.21
N HIS A 923 -7.31 11.53 8.12
CA HIS A 923 -8.70 11.90 8.27
C HIS A 923 -8.87 13.42 8.39
N TYR A 924 -9.88 13.98 7.72
CA TYR A 924 -10.09 15.44 7.69
C TYR A 924 -10.11 16.09 9.08
N PHE A 925 -10.72 15.43 10.06
CA PHE A 925 -10.88 15.98 11.42
C PHE A 925 -9.67 15.75 12.33
N ASP A 926 -8.73 14.90 11.91
CA ASP A 926 -7.59 14.48 12.75
C ASP A 926 -6.29 15.19 12.29
N ARG A 927 -6.33 16.00 11.22
CA ARG A 927 -5.17 16.64 10.58
C ARG A 927 -4.30 17.43 11.54
N ASP A 928 -4.91 18.33 12.31
CA ASP A 928 -4.16 19.22 13.20
C ASP A 928 -3.53 18.42 14.35
N GLU A 929 -4.21 17.36 14.82
CA GLU A 929 -3.70 16.47 15.86
C GLU A 929 -2.53 15.61 15.36
N VAL A 930 -2.66 14.99 14.17
CA VAL A 930 -1.61 14.16 13.57
C VAL A 930 -0.38 14.99 13.20
N LEU A 931 -0.55 16.16 12.58
CA LEU A 931 0.60 17.02 12.24
C LEU A 931 1.26 17.62 13.48
N GLY A 932 0.47 17.98 14.50
CA GLY A 932 0.98 18.40 15.80
C GLY A 932 1.77 17.29 16.51
N TRP A 933 1.23 16.06 16.51
CA TRP A 933 1.93 14.88 17.03
C TRP A 933 3.25 14.62 16.29
N ALA A 934 3.24 14.64 14.95
CA ALA A 934 4.45 14.43 14.16
C ALA A 934 5.53 15.48 14.47
N HIS A 935 5.13 16.75 14.60
CA HIS A 935 6.03 17.81 15.04
C HIS A 935 6.61 17.54 16.45
N ASP A 936 5.75 17.22 17.41
CA ASP A 936 6.15 16.99 18.81
C ASP A 936 7.09 15.79 18.95
N VAL A 937 6.84 14.71 18.20
CA VAL A 937 7.74 13.55 18.11
C VAL A 937 9.11 14.00 17.62
N ILE A 938 9.19 14.70 16.48
CA ILE A 938 10.49 15.12 15.94
C ILE A 938 11.22 16.06 16.91
N ALA A 939 10.50 17.01 17.51
CA ALA A 939 11.06 17.95 18.48
C ALA A 939 11.58 17.24 19.75
N ALA A 940 11.01 16.08 20.11
CA ALA A 940 11.48 15.25 21.21
C ALA A 940 12.74 14.42 20.87
N HIS A 941 13.13 14.33 19.60
CA HIS A 941 14.26 13.54 19.11
C HIS A 941 15.34 14.39 18.40
N PRO A 942 15.92 15.41 19.06
CA PRO A 942 16.84 16.35 18.42
C PRO A 942 18.18 15.73 17.98
N GLU A 943 18.55 14.56 18.54
CA GLU A 943 19.78 13.84 18.17
C GLU A 943 19.60 12.93 16.94
N HIS A 944 18.37 12.72 16.47
CA HIS A 944 18.06 11.84 15.35
C HIS A 944 18.04 12.61 14.04
N ASN A 945 18.47 11.95 12.97
CA ASN A 945 18.29 12.41 11.59
C ASN A 945 16.94 11.92 11.08
N VAL A 946 16.07 12.83 10.67
CA VAL A 946 14.66 12.52 10.46
C VAL A 946 14.31 12.38 8.98
N ILE A 947 13.62 11.28 8.71
CA ILE A 947 12.95 10.97 7.45
C ILE A 947 11.44 11.10 7.69
N VAL A 948 10.74 11.86 6.85
CA VAL A 948 9.27 11.90 6.86
C VAL A 948 8.75 11.08 5.69
N SER A 949 7.95 10.07 5.99
CA SER A 949 7.24 9.25 5.00
C SER A 949 5.77 9.63 5.04
N ALA A 950 5.18 10.00 3.90
CA ALA A 950 3.76 10.33 3.82
C ALA A 950 3.16 9.71 2.57
N HIS A 951 1.88 9.32 2.60
CA HIS A 951 1.27 8.79 1.37
C HIS A 951 1.20 9.86 0.26
N GLU A 952 0.73 11.06 0.59
CA GLU A 952 0.64 12.19 -0.34
C GLU A 952 1.52 13.35 0.15
N TYR A 953 2.42 13.83 -0.71
CA TYR A 953 3.26 14.99 -0.40
C TYR A 953 3.58 15.85 -1.64
N LEU A 954 4.23 15.32 -2.68
CA LEU A 954 4.57 16.06 -3.91
C LEU A 954 3.64 15.73 -5.08
N ASN A 955 3.47 16.68 -5.99
CA ASN A 955 2.99 16.40 -7.35
C ASN A 955 4.16 16.14 -8.34
N ARG A 956 3.82 15.76 -9.58
CA ARG A 956 4.80 15.49 -10.65
C ARG A 956 5.72 16.66 -11.04
N ALA A 957 5.42 17.88 -10.58
CA ALA A 957 6.26 19.05 -10.80
C ALA A 957 7.27 19.28 -9.66
N GLY A 958 7.36 18.37 -8.68
CA GLY A 958 8.24 18.52 -7.52
C GLY A 958 7.78 19.64 -6.58
N VAL A 959 6.47 19.90 -6.51
CA VAL A 959 5.87 20.91 -5.63
C VAL A 959 4.95 20.21 -4.62
N PRO A 960 5.02 20.57 -3.32
CA PRO A 960 4.09 20.05 -2.33
C PRO A 960 2.62 20.26 -2.74
N THR A 961 1.80 19.22 -2.58
CA THR A 961 0.38 19.23 -2.92
C THR A 961 -0.40 20.11 -1.95
N ASN A 962 -1.42 20.79 -2.45
CA ASN A 962 -2.32 21.61 -1.66
C ASN A 962 -3.72 21.69 -2.32
N PRO A 963 -4.72 22.26 -1.63
CA PRO A 963 -6.08 22.40 -2.16
C PRO A 963 -6.21 23.16 -3.49
N GLU A 964 -5.21 23.95 -3.89
CA GLU A 964 -5.23 24.75 -5.13
C GLU A 964 -4.58 24.04 -6.32
N ASN A 965 -3.55 23.23 -6.07
CA ASN A 965 -2.74 22.59 -7.11
C ASN A 965 -3.04 21.09 -7.29
N ASP A 966 -3.82 20.50 -6.38
CA ASP A 966 -4.18 19.08 -6.41
C ASP A 966 -5.64 18.89 -5.91
N ARG A 967 -5.86 18.20 -4.79
CA ARG A 967 -7.20 17.93 -4.22
C ARG A 967 -7.47 18.79 -2.98
N TRP A 968 -8.74 19.09 -2.73
CA TRP A 968 -9.18 19.92 -1.59
C TRP A 968 -8.72 19.42 -0.21
N THR A 969 -8.36 18.14 -0.14
CA THR A 969 -7.89 17.42 1.03
C THR A 969 -6.37 17.30 1.10
N SER A 970 -5.60 17.78 0.12
CA SER A 970 -4.14 17.62 0.08
C SER A 970 -3.45 18.29 1.27
N LEU A 971 -2.38 17.63 1.75
CA LEU A 971 -1.63 18.05 2.94
C LEU A 971 -0.16 18.36 2.70
N GLY A 972 0.38 18.19 1.49
CA GLY A 972 1.81 18.34 1.22
C GLY A 972 2.39 19.67 1.73
N GLU A 973 1.77 20.80 1.39
CA GLU A 973 2.22 22.12 1.86
C GLU A 973 2.11 22.28 3.38
N ARG A 974 1.09 21.69 4.01
CA ARG A 974 0.95 21.69 5.48
C ARG A 974 2.03 20.84 6.16
N ILE A 975 2.31 19.65 5.64
CA ILE A 975 3.40 18.80 6.14
C ILE A 975 4.73 19.57 6.04
N TRP A 976 4.97 20.26 4.93
CA TRP A 976 6.15 21.11 4.80
C TRP A 976 6.20 22.22 5.87
N ASP A 977 5.15 23.02 6.00
CA ASP A 977 5.15 24.20 6.87
C ASP A 977 5.07 23.88 8.38
N GLU A 978 4.39 22.80 8.75
CA GLU A 978 4.09 22.44 10.15
C GLU A 978 5.02 21.35 10.71
N VAL A 979 5.59 20.48 9.86
CA VAL A 979 6.41 19.34 10.29
C VAL A 979 7.85 19.44 9.80
N VAL A 980 8.08 19.61 8.49
CA VAL A 980 9.44 19.54 7.91
C VAL A 980 10.24 20.81 8.18
N ARG A 981 9.73 21.96 7.77
CA ARG A 981 10.40 23.27 7.87
C ARG A 981 10.76 23.66 9.32
N PRO A 982 9.89 23.51 10.34
CA PRO A 982 10.23 23.91 11.71
C PRO A 982 11.25 23.00 12.41
N ASN A 983 11.50 21.79 11.89
CA ASN A 983 12.39 20.82 12.50
C ASN A 983 13.72 20.70 11.74
N GLU A 984 14.81 21.23 12.31
CA GLU A 984 16.12 21.35 11.65
C GLU A 984 16.80 20.03 11.30
N ASN A 985 16.43 18.96 12.00
CA ASN A 985 16.98 17.62 11.83
C ASN A 985 16.24 16.77 10.78
N VAL A 986 15.23 17.30 10.10
CA VAL A 986 14.59 16.64 8.94
C VAL A 986 15.43 16.89 7.69
N PHE A 987 15.83 15.81 7.02
CA PHE A 987 16.68 15.86 5.83
C PHE A 987 16.06 15.24 4.58
N PHE A 988 15.04 14.39 4.76
CA PHE A 988 14.44 13.65 3.66
C PHE A 988 12.93 13.47 3.83
N VAL A 989 12.19 13.63 2.74
CA VAL A 989 10.75 13.36 2.65
C VAL A 989 10.49 12.42 1.46
N MET A 990 9.70 11.38 1.67
CA MET A 990 9.29 10.43 0.62
C MET A 990 7.77 10.26 0.58
N ALA A 991 7.22 10.06 -0.62
CA ALA A 991 5.79 9.86 -0.81
C ALA A 991 5.39 9.07 -2.06
N GLY A 992 4.14 8.61 -2.06
CA GLY A 992 3.44 7.94 -3.16
C GLY A 992 2.25 8.77 -3.66
N HIS A 993 1.07 8.14 -3.81
CA HIS A 993 -0.23 8.73 -4.18
C HIS A 993 -0.32 9.28 -5.61
N VAL A 994 0.55 10.22 -5.97
CA VAL A 994 0.56 10.85 -7.29
C VAL A 994 1.32 9.95 -8.25
N VAL A 995 0.60 9.16 -9.04
CA VAL A 995 1.17 8.27 -10.07
C VAL A 995 2.24 8.99 -10.91
N GLY A 996 3.46 8.46 -10.95
CA GLY A 996 4.63 9.05 -11.58
C GLY A 996 5.81 9.19 -10.61
N VAL A 997 6.85 9.87 -11.07
CA VAL A 997 8.05 10.15 -10.27
C VAL A 997 8.39 11.64 -10.29
N ALA A 998 8.91 12.15 -9.19
CA ALA A 998 9.47 13.49 -9.09
C ALA A 998 10.42 13.58 -7.90
N TYR A 999 11.34 14.55 -7.92
CA TYR A 999 12.10 14.90 -6.73
C TYR A 999 12.40 16.41 -6.70
N ALA A 1000 12.71 16.92 -5.53
CA ALA A 1000 13.18 18.29 -5.32
C ALA A 1000 14.24 18.33 -4.23
N VAL A 1001 15.17 19.27 -4.34
CA VAL A 1001 16.15 19.57 -3.28
C VAL A 1001 15.95 21.01 -2.84
N LYS A 1002 15.59 21.21 -1.58
CA LYS A 1002 15.47 22.53 -0.95
C LYS A 1002 16.81 22.87 -0.32
N HIS A 1003 17.35 24.05 -0.64
CA HIS A 1003 18.60 24.55 -0.08
C HIS A 1003 18.35 25.74 0.85
N ASP A 1004 19.25 25.92 1.82
CA ASP A 1004 19.25 27.00 2.79
C ASP A 1004 17.88 27.19 3.46
N VAL A 1005 17.27 26.07 3.87
CA VAL A 1005 15.90 26.04 4.41
C VAL A 1005 15.82 26.92 5.65
N ASP A 1006 14.82 27.81 5.66
CA ASP A 1006 14.62 28.85 6.68
C ASP A 1006 15.81 29.82 6.89
N GLY A 1007 16.68 29.96 5.87
CA GLY A 1007 17.84 30.84 5.91
C GLY A 1007 19.04 30.28 6.68
N VAL A 1008 19.01 28.99 7.04
CA VAL A 1008 20.13 28.28 7.64
C VAL A 1008 21.06 27.79 6.53
N GLU A 1009 22.23 28.42 6.39
CA GLU A 1009 23.22 28.08 5.36
C GLU A 1009 23.60 26.59 5.43
N GLY A 1010 23.47 25.89 4.31
CA GLY A 1010 23.81 24.47 4.19
C GLY A 1010 22.72 23.49 4.67
N ARG A 1011 21.61 23.96 5.26
CA ARG A 1011 20.46 23.09 5.56
C ARG A 1011 19.76 22.69 4.26
N MET A 1012 19.73 21.38 3.98
CA MET A 1012 19.09 20.83 2.79
C MET A 1012 18.01 19.81 3.16
N VAL A 1013 16.91 19.82 2.40
CA VAL A 1013 15.87 18.79 2.48
C VAL A 1013 15.64 18.23 1.08
N THR A 1014 15.83 16.93 0.93
CA THR A 1014 15.50 16.21 -0.30
C THR A 1014 14.08 15.67 -0.18
N GLU A 1015 13.31 15.78 -1.26
CA GLU A 1015 11.90 15.41 -1.32
C GLU A 1015 11.69 14.50 -2.52
N MET A 1016 10.97 13.39 -2.36
CA MET A 1016 10.82 12.40 -3.42
C MET A 1016 9.38 11.87 -3.51
N LEU A 1017 8.92 11.72 -4.76
CA LEU A 1017 7.70 11.05 -5.16
C LEU A 1017 8.07 9.84 -6.02
N ALA A 1018 7.52 8.67 -5.67
CA ALA A 1018 7.51 7.52 -6.55
C ALA A 1018 6.18 6.78 -6.42
N ASN A 1019 5.47 6.59 -7.53
CA ASN A 1019 4.30 5.73 -7.63
C ASN A 1019 4.24 5.15 -9.06
N TYR A 1020 4.29 3.83 -9.17
CA TYR A 1020 4.37 3.11 -10.45
C TYR A 1020 3.04 2.46 -10.88
N GLN A 1021 1.91 2.72 -10.22
CA GLN A 1021 0.61 2.10 -10.52
C GLN A 1021 0.19 2.26 -11.99
N GLY A 1022 0.54 3.38 -12.62
CA GLY A 1022 0.21 3.66 -14.01
C GLY A 1022 1.20 3.10 -15.05
N TYR A 1023 2.27 2.43 -14.63
CA TYR A 1023 3.32 1.92 -15.51
C TYR A 1023 2.90 0.55 -16.03
N ALA A 1024 2.95 0.38 -17.35
CA ALA A 1024 2.39 -0.80 -18.00
C ALA A 1024 3.34 -1.43 -19.01
N LYS A 1025 3.39 -2.77 -19.01
CA LYS A 1025 4.06 -3.60 -20.00
C LYS A 1025 3.01 -4.39 -20.77
N ASP A 1026 3.02 -4.27 -22.11
CA ASP A 1026 2.05 -4.94 -22.99
C ASP A 1026 0.56 -4.64 -22.67
N GLY A 1027 0.28 -3.51 -22.01
CA GLY A 1027 -1.05 -3.11 -21.57
C GLY A 1027 -1.37 -3.41 -20.11
N GLU A 1028 -0.51 -4.19 -19.44
CA GLU A 1028 -0.71 -4.72 -18.08
C GLU A 1028 0.08 -3.92 -17.05
N ARG A 1029 -0.50 -3.65 -15.88
CA ARG A 1029 0.08 -2.79 -14.82
C ARG A 1029 0.91 -3.57 -13.80
N ASN A 1030 1.65 -4.57 -14.29
CA ASN A 1030 2.42 -5.52 -13.50
C ASN A 1030 3.93 -5.25 -13.54
N THR A 1031 4.33 -3.98 -13.60
CA THR A 1031 5.75 -3.63 -13.78
C THR A 1031 6.60 -3.78 -12.52
N GLY A 1032 6.03 -3.70 -11.33
CA GLY A 1032 6.71 -4.13 -10.08
C GLY A 1032 7.87 -3.26 -9.60
N PHE A 1033 7.99 -2.01 -10.04
CA PHE A 1033 9.12 -1.15 -9.65
C PHE A 1033 9.10 -0.75 -8.15
N LEU A 1034 10.30 -0.66 -7.57
CA LEU A 1034 10.64 -0.09 -6.26
C LEU A 1034 11.85 0.86 -6.39
N ARG A 1035 12.22 1.59 -5.33
CA ARG A 1035 13.48 2.36 -5.30
C ARG A 1035 14.42 1.86 -4.21
N LEU A 1036 15.71 1.80 -4.53
CA LEU A 1036 16.79 1.63 -3.57
C LEU A 1036 17.56 2.95 -3.43
N LEU A 1037 17.69 3.44 -2.21
CA LEU A 1037 18.30 4.72 -1.85
C LEU A 1037 19.61 4.46 -1.11
N GLN A 1038 20.75 4.51 -1.78
CA GLN A 1038 22.07 4.16 -1.24
C GLN A 1038 22.76 5.40 -0.70
N ILE A 1039 23.09 5.38 0.60
CA ILE A 1039 23.49 6.56 1.36
C ILE A 1039 24.94 6.42 1.84
N ASP A 1040 25.73 7.46 1.56
CA ASP A 1040 27.03 7.68 2.18
C ASP A 1040 26.93 8.85 3.16
N ILE A 1041 27.20 8.56 4.44
CA ILE A 1041 26.99 9.47 5.57
C ILE A 1041 28.02 10.61 5.53
N ASP A 1042 29.27 10.29 5.19
CA ASP A 1042 30.38 11.23 5.29
C ASP A 1042 30.38 12.27 4.15
N SER A 1043 30.03 11.85 2.93
CA SER A 1043 29.82 12.73 1.78
C SER A 1043 28.46 13.42 1.77
N LYS A 1044 27.51 12.92 2.58
CA LYS A 1044 26.13 13.41 2.66
C LYS A 1044 25.44 13.38 1.28
N THR A 1045 25.64 12.28 0.56
CA THR A 1045 25.02 12.04 -0.76
C THR A 1045 24.25 10.73 -0.78
N MET A 1046 23.22 10.70 -1.61
CA MET A 1046 22.34 9.55 -1.80
C MET A 1046 22.21 9.24 -3.29
N ALA A 1047 22.62 8.05 -3.70
CA ALA A 1047 22.36 7.49 -5.03
C ALA A 1047 20.99 6.79 -5.02
N VAL A 1048 20.17 7.07 -6.02
CA VAL A 1048 18.79 6.59 -6.12
C VAL A 1048 18.69 5.77 -7.39
N ASN A 1049 18.24 4.51 -7.29
CA ASN A 1049 17.95 3.68 -8.46
C ASN A 1049 16.54 3.10 -8.33
N THR A 1050 15.75 3.23 -9.38
CA THR A 1050 14.51 2.46 -9.58
C THR A 1050 14.86 1.06 -10.09
N TYR A 1051 14.16 0.01 -9.63
CA TYR A 1051 14.36 -1.36 -10.08
C TYR A 1051 13.09 -2.20 -9.98
N SER A 1052 12.87 -3.08 -10.94
CA SER A 1052 11.82 -4.10 -10.91
C SER A 1052 12.44 -5.49 -10.83
N PRO A 1053 12.23 -6.24 -9.73
CA PRO A 1053 12.69 -7.62 -9.64
C PRO A 1053 12.06 -8.55 -10.68
N THR A 1054 10.77 -8.37 -10.97
CA THR A 1054 10.03 -9.17 -11.96
C THR A 1054 10.52 -8.94 -13.38
N LEU A 1055 10.90 -7.70 -13.73
CA LEU A 1055 11.39 -7.36 -15.07
C LEU A 1055 12.92 -7.45 -15.21
N ASP A 1056 13.63 -7.51 -14.08
CA ASP A 1056 15.08 -7.36 -13.94
C ASP A 1056 15.62 -6.12 -14.67
N GLN A 1057 15.01 -4.96 -14.38
CA GLN A 1057 15.23 -3.72 -15.14
C GLN A 1057 15.20 -2.46 -14.27
N HIS A 1058 15.95 -1.43 -14.69
CA HIS A 1058 16.09 -0.13 -14.02
C HIS A 1058 15.34 1.03 -14.72
N ASN A 1059 15.05 0.87 -16.01
CA ASN A 1059 14.51 1.87 -16.92
C ASN A 1059 12.98 2.01 -16.83
N ALA A 1060 12.45 2.38 -15.66
CA ALA A 1060 11.00 2.45 -15.43
C ALA A 1060 10.29 3.43 -16.38
N GLY A 1061 10.93 4.55 -16.75
CA GLY A 1061 10.39 5.52 -17.71
C GLY A 1061 9.90 4.94 -19.05
N GLU A 1062 10.41 3.79 -19.51
CA GLU A 1062 9.93 3.10 -20.73
C GLU A 1062 8.50 2.57 -20.60
N TYR A 1063 8.06 2.29 -19.37
CA TYR A 1063 6.76 1.72 -19.08
C TYR A 1063 5.70 2.77 -18.75
N TRP A 1064 6.05 4.06 -18.75
CA TRP A 1064 5.09 5.14 -18.56
C TRP A 1064 4.32 5.42 -19.86
N PRO A 1065 3.00 5.14 -19.94
CA PRO A 1065 2.28 5.16 -21.22
C PRO A 1065 2.20 6.55 -21.88
N GLN A 1066 2.23 7.62 -21.09
CA GLN A 1066 2.19 9.00 -21.59
C GLN A 1066 3.56 9.51 -22.05
N GLY A 1067 4.65 8.77 -21.75
CA GLY A 1067 6.03 9.20 -21.99
C GLY A 1067 6.45 10.44 -21.19
N GLY A 1068 7.72 10.83 -21.31
CA GLY A 1068 8.25 12.07 -20.74
C GLY A 1068 9.20 11.89 -19.56
N TYR A 1069 9.20 10.72 -18.92
CA TYR A 1069 10.26 10.32 -18.01
C TYR A 1069 11.44 9.72 -18.79
N THR A 1070 12.63 9.90 -18.23
CA THR A 1070 13.92 9.44 -18.74
C THR A 1070 14.65 8.67 -17.66
N ASP A 1071 15.71 7.98 -18.03
CA ASP A 1071 16.57 7.28 -17.07
C ASP A 1071 17.04 8.20 -15.92
N GLY A 1072 17.26 9.50 -16.18
CA GLY A 1072 17.65 10.46 -15.14
C GLY A 1072 16.54 10.85 -14.14
N ASP A 1073 15.29 10.41 -14.36
CA ASP A 1073 14.20 10.52 -13.39
C ASP A 1073 14.12 9.30 -12.45
N ASP A 1074 14.79 8.21 -12.83
CA ASP A 1074 14.82 6.91 -12.18
C ASP A 1074 16.18 6.56 -11.56
N GLU A 1075 17.25 7.21 -12.03
CA GLU A 1075 18.63 7.00 -11.59
C GLU A 1075 19.38 8.34 -11.50
N PHE A 1076 19.72 8.73 -10.26
CA PHE A 1076 20.35 10.02 -9.98
C PHE A 1076 20.98 10.09 -8.58
N ILE A 1077 21.85 11.08 -8.38
CA ILE A 1077 22.50 11.36 -7.09
C ILE A 1077 22.00 12.70 -6.55
N VAL A 1078 21.59 12.72 -5.28
CA VAL A 1078 21.12 13.93 -4.58
C VAL A 1078 21.90 14.17 -3.28
N PRO A 1079 22.21 15.43 -2.95
CA PRO A 1079 22.79 15.76 -1.66
C PRO A 1079 21.72 15.76 -0.56
N PHE A 1080 22.13 15.65 0.70
CA PHE A 1080 21.27 15.93 1.85
C PHE A 1080 22.07 16.57 2.99
N ALA A 1081 21.39 16.99 4.05
CA ALA A 1081 22.04 17.53 5.25
C ALA A 1081 21.63 16.75 6.49
N MET A 1082 22.59 16.11 7.16
CA MET A 1082 22.36 15.40 8.42
C MET A 1082 23.28 15.93 9.52
N ASN A 1083 22.95 15.61 10.77
CA ASN A 1083 23.76 15.91 11.95
C ASN A 1083 25.13 15.22 11.85
N ASP A 1084 26.21 15.89 12.26
CA ASP A 1084 27.57 15.32 12.26
C ASP A 1084 27.83 14.34 13.43
N VAL A 1085 26.77 13.67 13.91
CA VAL A 1085 26.81 12.68 14.99
C VAL A 1085 26.77 11.28 14.38
N TYR A 1086 27.95 10.74 14.12
CA TYR A 1086 28.17 9.41 13.55
C TYR A 1086 29.61 8.95 13.86
N ALA A 1087 29.85 7.64 13.86
CA ALA A 1087 31.11 7.04 14.25
C ALA A 1087 32.24 7.43 13.28
N LYS A 1088 33.23 8.14 13.81
CA LYS A 1088 34.43 8.57 13.10
C LYS A 1088 35.67 7.99 13.76
N ARG A 1089 36.67 7.64 12.96
CA ARG A 1089 37.86 6.94 13.43
C ARG A 1089 39.10 7.28 12.62
N VAL A 1090 40.18 7.64 13.31
CA VAL A 1090 41.53 7.63 12.75
C VAL A 1090 42.31 6.49 13.38
N SER A 1091 42.55 5.42 12.62
CA SER A 1091 43.39 4.29 13.03
C SER A 1091 44.71 4.33 12.25
N THR A 1092 45.82 4.72 12.87
CA THR A 1092 47.13 4.83 12.20
C THR A 1092 47.96 3.56 12.38
N SER A 1093 48.32 2.90 11.28
CA SER A 1093 49.19 1.72 11.27
C SER A 1093 50.65 2.05 10.88
N ALA A 1094 50.86 3.05 10.01
CA ALA A 1094 52.19 3.45 9.57
C ALA A 1094 52.31 4.96 9.33
N PHE A 1095 53.50 5.51 9.60
CA PHE A 1095 53.80 6.92 9.33
C PHE A 1095 55.29 7.15 9.07
N GLY A 1096 55.59 8.03 8.11
CA GLY A 1096 56.91 8.61 8.02
C GLY A 1096 57.05 9.77 7.05
N LEU A 1097 58.20 10.41 7.15
CA LEU A 1097 58.66 11.41 6.20
C LEU A 1097 59.70 10.77 5.30
N ALA A 1098 59.57 10.90 3.99
CA ALA A 1098 60.47 10.31 3.02
C ALA A 1098 60.73 11.26 1.85
N SER A 1099 61.71 10.93 1.00
CA SER A 1099 61.88 11.59 -0.29
C SER A 1099 61.41 10.64 -1.39
N VAL A 1100 60.10 10.50 -1.53
CA VAL A 1100 59.47 9.61 -2.52
C VAL A 1100 59.51 10.35 -3.85
N GLY A 1101 60.29 9.83 -4.80
CA GLY A 1101 60.35 10.44 -6.13
C GLY A 1101 58.98 10.46 -6.81
N ARG A 1102 58.77 11.43 -7.72
CA ARG A 1102 57.54 11.47 -8.55
C ARG A 1102 57.43 10.31 -9.53
N GLU A 1103 58.56 9.78 -9.98
CA GLU A 1103 58.63 8.64 -10.88
C GLU A 1103 58.59 7.33 -10.08
N PRO A 1104 57.86 6.30 -10.52
CA PRO A 1104 57.91 4.99 -9.90
C PRO A 1104 59.32 4.39 -10.04
N ILE A 1105 59.70 3.57 -9.05
CA ILE A 1105 60.92 2.75 -9.10
C ILE A 1105 60.84 1.80 -10.29
N ALA A 1106 59.68 1.16 -10.47
CA ALA A 1106 59.32 0.38 -11.63
C ALA A 1106 57.80 0.19 -11.70
N THR A 1107 57.29 -0.11 -12.89
CA THR A 1107 55.92 -0.56 -13.12
C THR A 1107 55.95 -1.94 -13.76
N VAL A 1108 55.16 -2.87 -13.25
CA VAL A 1108 55.11 -4.28 -13.67
C VAL A 1108 53.66 -4.68 -13.91
N ARG A 1109 53.33 -5.03 -15.15
CA ARG A 1109 52.03 -5.63 -15.46
C ARG A 1109 51.96 -7.05 -14.91
N SER A 1110 50.96 -7.35 -14.10
CA SER A 1110 50.79 -8.63 -13.43
C SER A 1110 49.32 -9.07 -13.47
N ALA A 1111 49.08 -10.37 -13.63
CA ALA A 1111 47.74 -10.92 -13.52
C ALA A 1111 47.27 -10.92 -12.06
N ALA A 1112 45.97 -10.78 -11.83
CA ALA A 1112 45.40 -10.93 -10.49
C ALA A 1112 45.81 -12.27 -9.86
N GLY A 1113 46.23 -12.24 -8.60
CA GLY A 1113 46.77 -13.38 -7.86
C GLY A 1113 48.24 -13.71 -8.15
N GLU A 1114 48.91 -13.02 -9.07
CA GLU A 1114 50.35 -13.16 -9.31
C GLU A 1114 51.18 -12.11 -8.54
N THR A 1115 52.45 -12.43 -8.32
CA THR A 1115 53.40 -11.51 -7.69
C THR A 1115 54.06 -10.62 -8.72
N ALA A 1116 53.90 -9.31 -8.58
CA ALA A 1116 54.71 -8.31 -9.26
C ALA A 1116 56.02 -8.10 -8.48
N THR A 1117 57.17 -8.07 -9.17
CA THR A 1117 58.48 -7.88 -8.54
C THR A 1117 59.32 -6.86 -9.29
N ALA A 1118 59.97 -5.96 -8.55
CA ALA A 1118 60.87 -4.93 -9.07
C ALA A 1118 62.13 -4.79 -8.20
N THR A 1119 63.30 -4.73 -8.82
CA THR A 1119 64.57 -4.49 -8.12
C THR A 1119 64.80 -3.00 -7.92
N TRP A 1120 64.94 -2.57 -6.66
CA TRP A 1120 65.29 -1.21 -6.29
C TRP A 1120 66.80 -1.10 -6.03
N SER A 1121 67.53 -0.50 -6.98
CA SER A 1121 68.98 -0.30 -6.90
C SER A 1121 69.38 1.07 -6.34
N GLY A 1122 70.62 1.17 -5.85
CA GLY A 1122 71.22 2.42 -5.39
C GLY A 1122 70.93 2.75 -3.93
N LEU A 1123 70.59 1.74 -3.13
CA LEU A 1123 70.27 1.89 -1.72
C LEU A 1123 71.52 2.11 -0.86
N GLU A 1124 71.42 2.99 0.12
CA GLU A 1124 72.48 3.34 1.05
C GLU A 1124 72.42 2.42 2.28
N SER A 1125 73.52 1.70 2.54
CA SER A 1125 73.60 0.78 3.69
C SER A 1125 73.38 1.51 5.03
N GLY A 1126 72.56 0.91 5.89
CA GLY A 1126 72.12 1.44 7.17
C GLY A 1126 70.98 2.46 7.08
N THR A 1127 70.44 2.71 5.88
CA THR A 1127 69.35 3.66 5.65
C THR A 1127 68.00 2.94 5.65
N ARG A 1128 67.01 3.55 6.31
CA ARG A 1128 65.62 3.09 6.27
C ARG A 1128 64.91 3.64 5.05
N TYR A 1129 64.12 2.81 4.40
CA TYR A 1129 63.32 3.17 3.23
C TYR A 1129 61.84 2.94 3.54
N LEU A 1130 60.98 3.78 2.94
CA LEU A 1130 59.53 3.59 2.90
C LEU A 1130 59.11 3.39 1.46
N TRP A 1131 58.13 2.52 1.24
CA TRP A 1131 57.61 2.22 -0.07
C TRP A 1131 56.15 1.78 -0.02
N PHE A 1132 55.49 1.86 -1.16
CA PHE A 1132 54.13 1.36 -1.41
C PHE A 1132 54.02 0.98 -2.88
N ALA A 1133 52.93 0.30 -3.22
CA ALA A 1133 52.60 -0.08 -4.58
C ALA A 1133 51.21 0.47 -4.95
N ASP A 1134 51.11 1.09 -6.13
CA ASP A 1134 49.84 1.43 -6.76
C ASP A 1134 49.51 0.35 -7.78
N ALA A 1135 48.27 -0.15 -7.82
CA ALA A 1135 47.75 -0.93 -8.93
C ALA A 1135 46.81 -0.06 -9.77
N GLU A 1136 46.94 -0.15 -11.10
CA GLU A 1136 46.06 0.52 -12.06
C GLU A 1136 45.56 -0.50 -13.10
N ASP A 1137 44.27 -0.50 -13.40
CA ASP A 1137 43.71 -1.35 -14.46
C ASP A 1137 43.71 -0.63 -15.82
N THR A 1138 43.16 -1.29 -16.86
CA THR A 1138 43.06 -0.69 -18.20
C THR A 1138 41.98 0.37 -18.33
N ALA A 1139 41.05 0.45 -17.38
CA ALA A 1139 40.04 1.50 -17.30
C ALA A 1139 40.57 2.76 -16.62
N GLY A 1140 41.74 2.70 -15.99
CA GLY A 1140 42.37 3.82 -15.28
C GLY A 1140 41.97 3.90 -13.81
N ARG A 1141 41.22 2.92 -13.30
CA ARG A 1141 40.91 2.80 -11.87
C ARG A 1141 42.15 2.38 -11.13
N SER A 1142 42.29 2.79 -9.87
CA SER A 1142 43.50 2.52 -9.10
C SER A 1142 43.25 2.20 -7.63
N ALA A 1143 44.15 1.42 -7.04
CA ALA A 1143 44.17 1.10 -5.62
C ALA A 1143 45.62 1.14 -5.10
N ARG A 1144 45.79 1.54 -3.83
CA ARG A 1144 47.12 1.72 -3.22
C ARG A 1144 47.30 0.79 -2.03
N SER A 1145 48.47 0.16 -1.95
CA SER A 1145 48.85 -0.69 -0.81
C SER A 1145 49.02 0.11 0.49
N GLY A 1146 49.01 -0.59 1.63
CA GLY A 1146 49.61 -0.08 2.86
C GLY A 1146 51.10 0.29 2.70
N LEU A 1147 51.65 1.06 3.64
CA LEU A 1147 53.08 1.42 3.64
C LEU A 1147 53.96 0.27 4.13
N GLY A 1148 54.94 -0.09 3.29
CA GLY A 1148 56.06 -0.96 3.64
C GLY A 1148 57.29 -0.16 4.08
N GLY A 1149 58.16 -0.79 4.87
CA GLY A 1149 59.45 -0.21 5.23
C GLY A 1149 60.50 -1.27 5.51
N PHE A 1150 61.77 -0.95 5.23
CA PHE A 1150 62.91 -1.85 5.50
C PHE A 1150 64.21 -1.06 5.72
N THR A 1151 65.25 -1.72 6.24
CA THR A 1151 66.60 -1.17 6.36
C THR A 1151 67.56 -1.86 5.38
N SER A 1152 68.27 -1.09 4.56
CA SER A 1152 69.22 -1.55 3.52
C SER A 1152 70.64 -1.81 4.05
#